data_AF-X8CSQ2-F1
#
_entry.id   AF-X8CSQ2-F1
#
_cell.length_a   1.000
_cell.length_b   1.000
_cell.length_c   1.000
_cell.angle_alpha   90.00
_cell.angle_beta   90.00
_cell.angle_gamma   90.00
#
_symmetry.space_group_name_H-M   'P 1'
#
loop_
_entity.id
_entity.type
_entity.pdbx_description
1 polymer ?
#
loop_
_entity_poly.entity_id
_entity_poly.type
_entity_poly.pdbx_seq_one_letter_code
_entity_poly.pdbx_strand_id
1 'polypeptide(L)'
;MFFDVEDVDIAVAELDATQARFETEHPRARLENAATRVYERFWSHFAARDWAAVGTIVSESLSGADHRRVVNAGDRGSRESVIEDLQVAADLGFTIGMADVVAIRGERLALTRVRAAGRDPETIQNDAINVVEIDADERLTLIVVYDLDDFDSAIDELDARYLADEAAPYADAWSAITQGYGAFNRREGIATTPDWVNIDHRRAVAVAPGELTDYVHAAWDLEQDVSIYIEAVHRLTNRGAVISHATRATSREGFDAEWRMVLLVAVDGVVNHCEVFDEGDLDVALARFDHLNRPAQRLENAASQIAERFFAYFAACDWDSLATTLADNVSHDDRRHVVNAGVLHGRDTQIANLQAIAEVGITDFSSTVIATRGACLALVQTRSSGPDQAFDGVLTEELGVVEINSDNQMAAYVTFDPGDFDSAVAELDARYLAGEAAPYARTWSFITRAYAAVNRNELPAMTPDSEFIDHRAVLTAEREDLTGYLPALWDLTPDVKVYVEAVHRLNELGAVMTHTARGTSEEGFDAEWRTVVVGVTDGDLYRRVEVFDEPDLDAALARFDELHRQAPRLHNVASQVSDRFLAHFAARDWGAMAEMTADDFSSDDRRRVVGAGVQLGRDVDIDNMRAWADVGIASMTSHVIATRGDRLFLGRTRFFGPEQGPDTFHSEVLGLVEIDTENRVVARVVFDADELDAAIAELDARYLAGEASTHSHTWTLVTDAFVALNQRKIPATTSDWVNIDHRRLVPIGTGDLAAYLSVAWELSPQSYLYVAAVHRLSSLGAVITHVAAGTSPEGLDAEWQVIDVMTFEGDRINRCELFDESDLDTALARFDELHGQTRKLENAASRAEHRLFDRSSTHDWAAIAEILAPDSFVDDRRRVVNVGFWDGRDAVMAKMRALAEGLAQVSLTVIATRGKRLSLARVRSFNPDSRREGFAVELLGIAEIDTDGRIAAHVFFDADDIDAAFEELDARYLAGEAAAYAHTWSVTSRANAKFNRHELPATTPDPVYIDHRSLVSIEGVDLATSVGALWDLTSDTSAYIEAVHQLTEDGTVTTQVLKMTSQDGFDAELRLTYVIVVEGNLLSRVEVFEGSDLEVALAHFDQVTCRDQPK
;
A
#
# COMPACT_ATOMS: atom_id res chain seq x y z
N MET A 1 -29.89 -0.10 -41.92
CA MET A 1 -31.01 0.46 -42.73
C MET A 1 -31.00 -0.30 -44.05
N PHE A 2 -32.16 -0.81 -44.53
CA PHE A 2 -32.22 -1.48 -45.83
C PHE A 2 -32.75 -0.48 -46.87
N PHE A 3 -31.93 -0.17 -47.87
CA PHE A 3 -32.30 0.68 -49.01
C PHE A 3 -32.59 -0.20 -50.23
N ASP A 4 -33.55 0.22 -51.06
CA ASP A 4 -33.88 -0.42 -52.33
C ASP A 4 -32.83 -0.02 -53.38
N VAL A 5 -32.47 -0.93 -54.27
CA VAL A 5 -31.30 -0.83 -55.18
C VAL A 5 -31.47 0.28 -56.25
N GLU A 6 -32.66 0.88 -56.35
CA GLU A 6 -32.98 1.92 -57.33
C GLU A 6 -32.74 3.37 -56.83
N ASP A 7 -32.37 3.60 -55.56
CA ASP A 7 -32.19 4.94 -54.97
C ASP A 7 -30.79 5.15 -54.34
N VAL A 8 -29.73 4.71 -55.03
CA VAL A 8 -28.33 4.82 -54.57
C VAL A 8 -27.94 6.27 -54.27
N ASP A 9 -28.35 7.25 -55.10
CA ASP A 9 -28.03 8.67 -54.89
C ASP A 9 -28.62 9.23 -53.58
N ILE A 10 -29.79 8.74 -53.17
CA ILE A 10 -30.43 9.15 -51.90
C ILE A 10 -29.75 8.45 -50.73
N ALA A 11 -29.41 7.17 -50.87
CA ALA A 11 -28.68 6.43 -49.84
C ALA A 11 -27.29 7.03 -49.59
N VAL A 12 -26.56 7.43 -50.63
CA VAL A 12 -25.27 8.12 -50.53
C VAL A 12 -25.43 9.49 -49.86
N ALA A 13 -26.41 10.30 -50.27
CA ALA A 13 -26.67 11.60 -49.64
C ALA A 13 -27.11 11.49 -48.17
N GLU A 14 -27.84 10.43 -47.81
CA GLU A 14 -28.23 10.16 -46.42
C GLU A 14 -27.06 9.60 -45.60
N LEU A 15 -26.16 8.82 -46.21
CA LEU A 15 -24.90 8.39 -45.60
C LEU A 15 -23.98 9.58 -45.33
N ASP A 16 -23.81 10.49 -46.31
CA ASP A 16 -23.06 11.74 -46.16
C ASP A 16 -23.63 12.61 -45.04
N ALA A 17 -24.97 12.73 -44.98
CA ALA A 17 -25.64 13.48 -43.92
C ALA A 17 -25.49 12.81 -42.54
N THR A 18 -25.43 11.47 -42.49
CA THR A 18 -25.24 10.70 -41.26
C THR A 18 -23.79 10.77 -40.79
N GLN A 19 -22.83 10.69 -41.71
CA GLN A 19 -21.40 10.90 -41.46
C GLN A 19 -21.15 12.32 -40.94
N ALA A 20 -21.71 13.34 -41.60
CA ALA A 20 -21.61 14.72 -41.14
C ALA A 20 -22.22 14.93 -39.74
N ARG A 21 -23.32 14.26 -39.41
CA ARG A 21 -23.89 14.26 -38.05
C ARG A 21 -22.99 13.53 -37.05
N PHE A 22 -22.42 12.38 -37.43
CA PHE A 22 -21.52 11.60 -36.59
C PHE A 22 -20.23 12.37 -36.25
N GLU A 23 -19.64 13.06 -37.23
CA GLU A 23 -18.49 13.98 -37.03
C GLU A 23 -18.84 15.19 -36.15
N THR A 24 -20.11 15.60 -36.11
CA THR A 24 -20.58 16.68 -35.24
C THR A 24 -20.82 16.20 -33.80
N GLU A 25 -21.26 14.94 -33.63
CA GLU A 25 -21.52 14.32 -32.32
C GLU A 25 -20.24 13.80 -31.64
N HIS A 26 -19.24 13.37 -32.42
CA HIS A 26 -17.93 12.90 -31.96
C HIS A 26 -16.83 13.77 -32.56
N PRO A 27 -16.54 14.96 -31.98
CA PRO A 27 -15.53 15.86 -32.53
C PRO A 27 -14.16 15.17 -32.52
N ARG A 28 -13.52 15.18 -33.70
CA ARG A 28 -12.19 14.59 -33.94
C ARG A 28 -11.20 15.05 -32.87
N ALA A 29 -10.39 14.11 -32.35
CA ALA A 29 -9.23 14.48 -31.55
C ALA A 29 -8.28 15.30 -32.43
N ARG A 30 -7.95 16.52 -32.01
CA ARG A 30 -7.10 17.41 -32.79
C ARG A 30 -5.66 16.89 -32.75
N LEU A 31 -5.08 16.55 -33.91
CA LEU A 31 -3.65 16.24 -34.01
C LEU A 31 -2.85 17.48 -33.59
N GLU A 32 -2.09 17.35 -32.49
CA GLU A 32 -1.36 18.46 -31.90
C GLU A 32 0.01 18.02 -31.37
N ASN A 33 1.06 18.68 -31.83
CA ASN A 33 2.44 18.61 -31.33
C ASN A 33 3.08 20.01 -31.26
N ALA A 34 4.31 20.13 -30.78
CA ALA A 34 4.99 21.44 -30.69
C ALA A 34 5.03 22.20 -32.03
N ALA A 35 5.31 21.51 -33.15
CA ALA A 35 5.33 22.12 -34.48
C ALA A 35 3.99 22.76 -34.88
N THR A 36 2.87 22.04 -34.70
CA THR A 36 1.52 22.57 -35.00
C THR A 36 1.18 23.79 -34.14
N ARG A 37 1.52 23.78 -32.84
CA ARG A 37 1.32 24.93 -31.93
C ARG A 37 2.14 26.15 -32.36
N VAL A 38 3.41 25.96 -32.72
CA VAL A 38 4.26 27.03 -33.26
C VAL A 38 3.68 27.59 -34.55
N TYR A 39 3.20 26.71 -35.44
CA TYR A 39 2.65 27.12 -36.73
C TYR A 39 1.30 27.83 -36.61
N GLU A 40 0.45 27.44 -35.65
CA GLU A 40 -0.78 28.15 -35.31
C GLU A 40 -0.50 29.55 -34.75
N ARG A 41 0.51 29.69 -33.87
CA ARG A 41 0.99 31.01 -33.39
C ARG A 41 1.49 31.86 -34.55
N PHE A 42 2.27 31.28 -35.47
CA PHE A 42 2.75 31.96 -36.67
C PHE A 42 1.60 32.55 -37.50
N TRP A 43 0.55 31.77 -37.81
CA TRP A 43 -0.61 32.26 -38.54
C TRP A 43 -1.44 33.27 -37.76
N SER A 44 -1.51 33.13 -36.42
CA SER A 44 -2.18 34.10 -35.56
C SER A 44 -1.49 35.47 -35.57
N HIS A 45 -0.16 35.50 -35.52
CA HIS A 45 0.62 36.74 -35.64
C HIS A 45 0.53 37.35 -37.04
N PHE A 46 0.49 36.53 -38.09
CA PHE A 46 0.22 37.00 -39.46
C PHE A 46 -1.15 37.69 -39.56
N ALA A 47 -2.21 37.07 -39.04
CA ALA A 47 -3.55 37.65 -39.04
C ALA A 47 -3.62 38.98 -38.27
N ALA A 48 -2.87 39.09 -37.16
CA ALA A 48 -2.74 40.32 -36.38
C ALA A 48 -1.81 41.37 -37.02
N ARG A 49 -1.11 41.03 -38.11
CA ARG A 49 -0.05 41.84 -38.75
C ARG A 49 1.10 42.22 -37.80
N ASP A 50 1.41 41.34 -36.84
CA ASP A 50 2.53 41.51 -35.92
C ASP A 50 3.81 40.90 -36.52
N TRP A 51 4.44 41.65 -37.43
CA TRP A 51 5.64 41.20 -38.14
C TRP A 51 6.86 41.00 -37.24
N ALA A 52 6.91 41.66 -36.07
CA ALA A 52 7.98 41.47 -35.11
C ALA A 52 7.87 40.09 -34.45
N ALA A 53 6.67 39.70 -34.03
CA ALA A 53 6.39 38.37 -33.47
C ALA A 53 6.55 37.26 -34.52
N VAL A 54 6.08 37.46 -35.76
CA VAL A 54 6.35 36.54 -36.89
C VAL A 54 7.86 36.36 -37.07
N GLY A 55 8.62 37.45 -37.01
CA GLY A 55 10.07 37.40 -37.05
C GLY A 55 10.66 36.51 -35.95
N THR A 56 10.23 36.66 -34.70
CA THR A 56 10.78 35.85 -33.59
C THR A 56 10.56 34.35 -33.75
N ILE A 57 9.46 33.95 -34.39
CA ILE A 57 9.11 32.54 -34.62
C ILE A 57 9.87 31.93 -35.81
N VAL A 58 10.25 32.73 -36.81
CA VAL A 58 10.97 32.23 -37.99
C VAL A 58 12.48 32.23 -37.75
N SER A 59 13.13 31.09 -37.93
CA SER A 59 14.58 30.98 -37.82
C SER A 59 15.29 31.78 -38.93
N GLU A 60 16.48 32.31 -38.63
CA GLU A 60 17.34 32.95 -39.65
C GLU A 60 17.79 31.95 -40.74
N SER A 61 17.82 30.66 -40.40
CA SER A 61 18.15 29.56 -41.31
C SER A 61 16.92 28.88 -41.92
N LEU A 62 15.76 29.55 -41.97
CA LEU A 62 14.57 29.01 -42.61
C LEU A 62 14.90 28.60 -44.06
N SER A 63 14.52 27.37 -44.40
CA SER A 63 14.56 26.85 -45.78
C SER A 63 13.16 26.45 -46.21
N GLY A 64 12.88 26.43 -47.51
CA GLY A 64 11.57 26.00 -47.97
C GLY A 64 11.47 26.02 -49.49
N ALA A 65 11.05 24.90 -50.07
CA ALA A 65 10.75 24.84 -51.49
C ALA A 65 9.24 24.91 -51.70
N ASP A 66 8.80 25.71 -52.67
CA ASP A 66 7.42 25.68 -53.15
C ASP A 66 7.36 24.79 -54.40
N HIS A 67 6.81 23.59 -54.25
CA HIS A 67 6.66 22.60 -55.32
C HIS A 67 5.37 22.76 -56.12
N ARG A 68 4.50 23.73 -55.77
CA ARG A 68 3.23 23.93 -56.47
C ARG A 68 3.43 24.30 -57.93
N ARG A 69 2.57 23.77 -58.80
CA ARG A 69 2.67 23.93 -60.26
C ARG A 69 2.21 25.30 -60.75
N VAL A 70 1.23 25.91 -60.07
CA VAL A 70 0.55 27.13 -60.54
C VAL A 70 0.98 28.38 -59.76
N VAL A 71 1.10 28.27 -58.44
CA VAL A 71 1.51 29.38 -57.56
C VAL A 71 2.83 29.00 -56.90
N ASN A 72 3.93 29.13 -57.65
CA ASN A 72 5.25 28.70 -57.23
C ASN A 72 6.10 29.90 -56.78
N ALA A 73 6.46 29.95 -55.50
CA ALA A 73 7.37 30.97 -54.95
C ALA A 73 8.87 30.64 -55.12
N GLY A 74 9.22 29.48 -55.67
CA GLY A 74 10.61 28.99 -55.79
C GLY A 74 11.20 28.54 -54.46
N ASP A 75 12.53 28.57 -54.37
CA ASP A 75 13.25 28.40 -53.10
C ASP A 75 13.03 29.66 -52.26
N ARG A 76 12.25 29.52 -51.18
CA ARG A 76 11.97 30.60 -50.24
C ARG A 76 13.30 30.95 -49.56
N GLY A 77 13.83 32.11 -49.95
CA GLY A 77 15.11 32.63 -49.46
C GLY A 77 15.10 32.96 -47.97
N SER A 78 15.98 33.88 -47.56
CA SER A 78 16.13 34.28 -46.15
C SER A 78 14.80 34.67 -45.49
N ARG A 79 14.73 34.52 -44.16
CA ARG A 79 13.61 34.95 -43.30
C ARG A 79 12.97 36.27 -43.71
N GLU A 80 13.76 37.27 -44.07
CA GLU A 80 13.28 38.59 -44.51
C GLU A 80 12.39 38.52 -45.76
N SER A 81 12.75 37.68 -46.74
CA SER A 81 11.99 37.49 -47.98
C SER A 81 10.65 36.83 -47.73
N VAL A 82 10.60 35.84 -46.83
CA VAL A 82 9.34 35.17 -46.45
C VAL A 82 8.41 36.15 -45.73
N ILE A 83 8.93 37.01 -44.85
CA ILE A 83 8.14 38.03 -44.17
C ILE A 83 7.64 39.10 -45.17
N GLU A 84 8.48 39.51 -46.13
CA GLU A 84 8.11 40.47 -47.18
C GLU A 84 6.98 39.92 -48.07
N ASP A 85 7.06 38.66 -48.50
CA ASP A 85 6.01 38.00 -49.30
C ASP A 85 4.68 37.92 -48.55
N LEU A 86 4.72 37.62 -47.25
CA LEU A 86 3.54 37.61 -46.38
C LEU A 86 2.96 39.01 -46.18
N GLN A 87 3.80 40.04 -46.01
CA GLN A 87 3.35 41.44 -45.96
C GLN A 87 2.60 41.83 -47.23
N VAL A 88 3.15 41.48 -48.40
CA VAL A 88 2.51 41.73 -49.70
C VAL A 88 1.17 40.99 -49.79
N ALA A 89 1.11 39.70 -49.41
CA ALA A 89 -0.13 38.94 -49.40
C ALA A 89 -1.21 39.56 -48.48
N ALA A 90 -0.83 39.99 -47.27
CA ALA A 90 -1.72 40.65 -46.34
C ALA A 90 -2.22 42.01 -46.88
N ASP A 91 -1.36 42.79 -47.55
CA ASP A 91 -1.74 44.08 -48.14
C ASP A 91 -2.64 43.95 -49.38
N LEU A 92 -2.45 42.88 -50.16
CA LEU A 92 -3.39 42.48 -51.22
C LEU A 92 -4.74 42.01 -50.67
N GLY A 93 -4.82 41.73 -49.37
CA GLY A 93 -6.04 41.36 -48.66
C GLY A 93 -6.31 39.86 -48.65
N PHE A 94 -5.26 39.04 -48.74
CA PHE A 94 -5.37 37.60 -48.52
C PHE A 94 -5.46 37.29 -47.02
N THR A 95 -6.39 36.41 -46.66
CA THR A 95 -6.41 35.72 -45.38
C THR A 95 -5.78 34.34 -45.58
N ILE A 96 -4.69 34.07 -44.86
CA ILE A 96 -3.98 32.80 -44.91
C ILE A 96 -3.94 32.22 -43.51
N GLY A 97 -4.26 30.94 -43.38
CA GLY A 97 -4.24 30.24 -42.11
C GLY A 97 -4.19 28.73 -42.26
N MET A 98 -3.79 28.08 -41.18
CA MET A 98 -3.87 26.63 -41.05
C MET A 98 -5.35 26.21 -41.00
N ALA A 99 -5.77 25.45 -42.00
CA ALA A 99 -7.13 24.92 -42.11
C ALA A 99 -7.27 23.57 -41.42
N ASP A 100 -6.24 22.73 -41.49
CA ASP A 100 -6.23 21.40 -40.87
C ASP A 100 -4.80 20.92 -40.58
N VAL A 101 -4.66 19.99 -39.64
CA VAL A 101 -3.43 19.22 -39.41
C VAL A 101 -3.66 17.83 -39.97
N VAL A 102 -2.86 17.42 -40.94
CA VAL A 102 -3.07 16.18 -41.69
C VAL A 102 -2.25 15.03 -41.15
N ALA A 103 -1.02 15.29 -40.71
CA ALA A 103 -0.18 14.29 -40.07
C ALA A 103 0.88 14.94 -39.18
N ILE A 104 1.37 14.22 -38.17
CA ILE A 104 2.47 14.64 -37.30
C ILE A 104 3.52 13.54 -37.18
N ARG A 105 4.78 13.95 -36.98
CA ARG A 105 5.89 13.05 -36.64
C ARG A 105 6.65 13.64 -35.46
N GLY A 106 6.65 12.93 -34.34
CA GLY A 106 7.29 13.41 -33.12
C GLY A 106 6.81 14.80 -32.70
N GLU A 107 7.70 15.58 -32.09
CA GLU A 107 7.35 16.94 -31.64
C GLU A 107 7.61 18.02 -32.69
N ARG A 108 8.54 17.78 -33.64
CA ARG A 108 9.12 18.86 -34.45
C ARG A 108 8.62 18.94 -35.88
N LEU A 109 7.87 17.95 -36.35
CA LEU A 109 7.40 17.87 -37.73
C LEU A 109 5.88 17.77 -37.81
N ALA A 110 5.29 18.52 -38.74
CA ALA A 110 3.87 18.44 -39.03
C ALA A 110 3.59 18.65 -40.51
N LEU A 111 2.57 17.96 -41.02
CA LEU A 111 1.95 18.16 -42.31
C LEU A 111 0.62 18.87 -42.10
N THR A 112 0.48 20.06 -42.66
CA THR A 112 -0.69 20.91 -42.42
C THR A 112 -1.32 21.32 -43.74
N ARG A 113 -2.65 21.44 -43.77
CA ARG A 113 -3.36 22.05 -44.89
C ARG A 113 -3.50 23.53 -44.61
N VAL A 114 -2.96 24.38 -45.49
CA VAL A 114 -3.04 25.84 -45.38
C VAL A 114 -3.96 26.38 -46.46
N ARG A 115 -4.91 27.21 -46.05
CA ARG A 115 -5.87 27.87 -46.95
C ARG A 115 -5.54 29.34 -47.08
N ALA A 116 -5.39 29.78 -48.32
CA ALA A 116 -5.28 31.19 -48.68
C ALA A 116 -6.55 31.62 -49.43
N ALA A 117 -7.26 32.60 -48.90
CA ALA A 117 -8.46 33.17 -49.50
C ALA A 117 -8.29 34.68 -49.73
N GLY A 118 -8.77 35.20 -50.86
CA GLY A 118 -8.82 36.63 -51.14
C GLY A 118 -9.97 37.33 -50.38
N ARG A 119 -10.20 38.62 -50.67
CA ARG A 119 -11.31 39.40 -50.06
C ARG A 119 -12.70 38.82 -50.33
N ASP A 120 -12.84 38.06 -51.40
CA ASP A 120 -14.04 37.30 -51.74
C ASP A 120 -13.66 35.82 -51.90
N PRO A 121 -13.89 34.99 -50.85
CA PRO A 121 -13.49 33.58 -50.83
C PRO A 121 -14.08 32.74 -51.97
N GLU A 122 -15.24 33.12 -52.51
CA GLU A 122 -15.86 32.40 -53.64
C GLU A 122 -15.13 32.63 -54.97
N THR A 123 -14.29 33.68 -55.06
CA THR A 123 -13.58 34.05 -56.30
C THR A 123 -12.12 33.65 -56.31
N ILE A 124 -11.44 33.69 -55.15
CA ILE A 124 -10.02 33.37 -55.02
C ILE A 124 -9.83 32.61 -53.71
N GLN A 125 -9.72 31.29 -53.81
CA GLN A 125 -9.33 30.39 -52.72
C GLN A 125 -8.34 29.36 -53.26
N ASN A 126 -7.27 29.09 -52.51
CA ASN A 126 -6.28 28.08 -52.83
C ASN A 126 -5.88 27.35 -51.53
N ASP A 127 -5.88 26.03 -51.58
CA ASP A 127 -5.44 25.16 -50.50
C ASP A 127 -4.14 24.48 -50.91
N ALA A 128 -3.18 24.44 -50.00
CA ALA A 128 -1.88 23.80 -50.19
C ALA A 128 -1.50 22.95 -48.98
N ILE A 129 -0.63 21.96 -49.20
CA ILE A 129 -0.07 21.12 -48.14
C ILE A 129 1.30 21.69 -47.74
N ASN A 130 1.50 21.91 -46.46
CA ASN A 130 2.76 22.42 -45.93
C ASN A 130 3.39 21.41 -44.98
N VAL A 131 4.61 20.97 -45.29
CA VAL A 131 5.51 20.28 -44.35
C VAL A 131 6.25 21.34 -43.56
N VAL A 132 6.09 21.33 -42.24
CA VAL A 132 6.72 22.30 -41.34
C VAL A 132 7.64 21.60 -40.35
N GLU A 133 8.81 22.18 -40.13
CA GLU A 133 9.81 21.71 -39.16
C GLU A 133 10.17 22.85 -38.21
N ILE A 134 10.35 22.52 -36.93
CA ILE A 134 10.86 23.45 -35.91
C ILE A 134 12.20 22.97 -35.32
N ASP A 135 13.00 23.93 -34.84
CA ASP A 135 14.17 23.64 -34.01
C ASP A 135 13.82 23.46 -32.52
N ALA A 136 14.83 23.12 -31.72
CA ALA A 136 14.69 22.96 -30.27
C ALA A 136 14.32 24.27 -29.53
N ASP A 137 14.51 25.44 -30.15
CA ASP A 137 14.11 26.75 -29.61
C ASP A 137 12.67 27.13 -30.05
N GLU A 138 11.90 26.17 -30.58
CA GLU A 138 10.55 26.35 -31.12
C GLU A 138 10.46 27.36 -32.28
N ARG A 139 11.50 27.45 -33.10
CA ARG A 139 11.49 28.31 -34.30
C ARG A 139 11.31 27.50 -35.57
N LEU A 140 10.55 28.05 -36.52
CA LEU A 140 10.34 27.45 -37.84
C LEU A 140 11.65 27.44 -38.64
N THR A 141 12.13 26.26 -38.98
CA THR A 141 13.35 26.02 -39.78
C THR A 141 13.02 25.53 -41.20
N LEU A 142 11.84 24.96 -41.41
CA LEU A 142 11.40 24.48 -42.71
C LEU A 142 9.92 24.79 -42.97
N ILE A 143 9.61 25.25 -44.18
CA ILE A 143 8.24 25.23 -44.73
C ILE A 143 8.32 24.80 -46.21
N VAL A 144 8.02 23.54 -46.50
CA VAL A 144 7.91 23.03 -47.89
C VAL A 144 6.43 22.99 -48.28
N VAL A 145 6.10 23.44 -49.49
CA VAL A 145 4.71 23.58 -49.95
C VAL A 145 4.44 22.72 -51.17
N TYR A 146 3.35 21.94 -51.13
CA TYR A 146 2.91 21.05 -52.18
C TYR A 146 1.48 21.38 -52.63
N ASP A 147 1.14 21.00 -53.88
CA ASP A 147 -0.26 20.98 -54.34
C ASP A 147 -1.01 19.83 -53.62
N LEU A 148 -2.33 19.93 -53.46
CA LEU A 148 -3.13 18.88 -52.82
C LEU A 148 -2.99 17.51 -53.53
N ASP A 149 -2.77 17.52 -54.84
CA ASP A 149 -2.60 16.31 -55.67
C ASP A 149 -1.21 15.66 -55.51
N ASP A 150 -0.27 16.30 -54.80
CA ASP A 150 1.10 15.82 -54.56
C ASP A 150 1.27 15.34 -53.10
N PHE A 151 0.20 14.72 -52.57
CA PHE A 151 0.10 14.27 -51.18
C PHE A 151 1.19 13.26 -50.80
N ASP A 152 1.45 12.26 -51.64
CA ASP A 152 2.43 11.21 -51.38
C ASP A 152 3.85 11.78 -51.26
N SER A 153 4.22 12.73 -52.14
CA SER A 153 5.53 13.41 -52.06
C SER A 153 5.68 14.23 -50.78
N ALA A 154 4.59 14.79 -50.26
CA ALA A 154 4.60 15.53 -49.01
C ALA A 154 4.72 14.60 -47.77
N ILE A 155 4.14 13.40 -47.83
CA ILE A 155 4.34 12.34 -46.84
C ILE A 155 5.77 11.80 -46.89
N ASP A 156 6.31 11.55 -48.09
CA ASP A 156 7.70 11.10 -48.28
C ASP A 156 8.71 12.12 -47.71
N GLU A 157 8.51 13.42 -47.94
CA GLU A 157 9.34 14.48 -47.34
C GLU A 157 9.20 14.50 -45.81
N LEU A 158 7.98 14.38 -45.28
CA LEU A 158 7.73 14.32 -43.84
C LEU A 158 8.46 13.14 -43.18
N ASP A 159 8.36 11.94 -43.77
CA ASP A 159 8.95 10.71 -43.25
C ASP A 159 10.48 10.71 -43.38
N ALA A 160 11.02 11.25 -44.47
CA ALA A 160 12.46 11.42 -44.66
C ALA A 160 13.08 12.40 -43.65
N ARG A 161 12.37 13.48 -43.33
CA ARG A 161 12.80 14.44 -42.30
C ARG A 161 12.76 13.83 -40.90
N TYR A 162 11.70 13.09 -40.60
CA TYR A 162 11.60 12.40 -39.32
C TYR A 162 12.74 11.38 -39.14
N LEU A 163 13.05 10.61 -40.19
CA LEU A 163 14.18 9.69 -40.22
C LEU A 163 15.54 10.39 -40.02
N ALA A 164 15.70 11.60 -40.57
CA ALA A 164 16.95 12.35 -40.47
C ALA A 164 17.21 12.96 -39.08
N ASP A 165 16.17 13.10 -38.25
CA ASP A 165 16.25 13.72 -36.91
C ASP A 165 15.69 12.78 -35.82
N GLU A 166 14.43 12.97 -35.39
CA GLU A 166 13.87 12.30 -34.21
C GLU A 166 13.84 10.76 -34.30
N ALA A 167 13.68 10.19 -35.50
CA ALA A 167 13.70 8.74 -35.73
C ALA A 167 15.09 8.18 -36.10
N ALA A 168 16.13 9.00 -36.17
CA ALA A 168 17.47 8.56 -36.54
C ALA A 168 18.01 7.40 -35.67
N PRO A 169 17.77 7.34 -34.34
CA PRO A 169 18.18 6.20 -33.50
C PRO A 169 17.47 4.88 -33.85
N TYR A 170 16.32 4.95 -34.51
CA TYR A 170 15.43 3.82 -34.82
C TYR A 170 15.28 3.63 -36.34
N ALA A 171 16.30 4.02 -37.10
CA ALA A 171 16.26 4.13 -38.56
C ALA A 171 15.83 2.85 -39.27
N ASP A 172 16.30 1.70 -38.82
CA ASP A 172 15.97 0.39 -39.41
C ASP A 172 14.48 0.08 -39.26
N ALA A 173 13.94 0.29 -38.05
CA ALA A 173 12.53 0.03 -37.76
C ALA A 173 11.61 1.00 -38.51
N TRP A 174 11.94 2.29 -38.49
CA TRP A 174 11.15 3.29 -39.20
C TRP A 174 11.16 3.06 -40.71
N SER A 175 12.32 2.70 -41.29
CA SER A 175 12.45 2.41 -42.72
C SER A 175 11.64 1.18 -43.14
N ALA A 176 11.62 0.13 -42.32
CA ALA A 176 10.81 -1.06 -42.59
C ALA A 176 9.31 -0.74 -42.62
N ILE A 177 8.84 0.09 -41.66
CA ILE A 177 7.44 0.51 -41.58
C ILE A 177 7.06 1.37 -42.79
N THR A 178 7.81 2.43 -43.11
CA THR A 178 7.47 3.32 -44.24
C THR A 178 7.59 2.62 -45.60
N GLN A 179 8.53 1.69 -45.77
CA GLN A 179 8.59 0.82 -46.96
C GLN A 179 7.34 -0.05 -47.09
N GLY A 180 6.79 -0.57 -45.99
CA GLY A 180 5.54 -1.31 -45.98
C GLY A 180 4.36 -0.47 -46.47
N TYR A 181 4.24 0.77 -46.00
CA TYR A 181 3.20 1.70 -46.47
C TYR A 181 3.37 2.06 -47.95
N GLY A 182 4.60 2.36 -48.38
CA GLY A 182 4.89 2.64 -49.79
C GLY A 182 4.58 1.44 -50.70
N ALA A 183 4.88 0.21 -50.24
CA ALA A 183 4.52 -1.02 -50.95
C ALA A 183 3.00 -1.15 -51.08
N PHE A 184 2.25 -0.94 -50.00
CA PHE A 184 0.79 -0.98 -50.03
C PHE A 184 0.20 0.01 -51.05
N ASN A 185 0.66 1.28 -51.03
CA ASN A 185 0.15 2.32 -51.93
C ASN A 185 0.49 2.04 -53.41
N ARG A 186 1.59 1.32 -53.68
CA ARG A 186 1.92 0.82 -55.03
C ARG A 186 1.22 -0.50 -55.39
N ARG A 187 0.39 -1.05 -54.50
CA ARG A 187 -0.25 -2.37 -54.60
C ARG A 187 0.76 -3.52 -54.72
N GLU A 188 1.86 -3.39 -54.01
CA GLU A 188 2.92 -4.39 -53.85
C GLU A 188 2.75 -5.10 -52.50
N GLY A 189 3.20 -6.36 -52.40
CA GLY A 189 3.17 -7.10 -51.14
C GLY A 189 4.10 -6.47 -50.10
N ILE A 190 3.63 -6.34 -48.86
CA ILE A 190 4.44 -5.88 -47.73
C ILE A 190 5.51 -6.94 -47.45
N ALA A 191 6.77 -6.51 -47.26
CA ALA A 191 7.83 -7.43 -46.86
C ALA A 191 7.63 -7.84 -45.40
N THR A 192 7.34 -9.12 -45.17
CA THR A 192 7.13 -9.70 -43.84
C THR A 192 8.01 -10.93 -43.62
N THR A 193 8.18 -11.35 -42.36
CA THR A 193 8.78 -12.66 -42.07
C THR A 193 7.83 -13.80 -42.49
N PRO A 194 8.33 -15.01 -42.79
CA PRO A 194 7.49 -16.14 -43.20
C PRO A 194 6.42 -16.55 -42.17
N ASP A 195 6.65 -16.24 -40.90
CA ASP A 195 5.88 -16.56 -39.71
C ASP A 195 5.22 -15.32 -39.08
N TRP A 196 5.10 -14.22 -39.83
CA TRP A 196 4.61 -12.97 -39.27
C TRP A 196 3.18 -13.10 -38.70
N VAL A 197 2.95 -12.44 -37.57
CA VAL A 197 1.68 -12.50 -36.84
C VAL A 197 0.83 -11.29 -37.21
N ASN A 198 -0.47 -11.51 -37.45
CA ASN A 198 -1.43 -10.44 -37.66
C ASN A 198 -2.72 -10.66 -36.86
N ILE A 199 -3.09 -9.68 -36.03
CA ILE A 199 -4.27 -9.74 -35.16
C ILE A 199 -5.12 -8.48 -35.35
N ASP A 200 -6.42 -8.64 -35.61
CA ASP A 200 -7.37 -7.54 -35.72
C ASP A 200 -8.29 -7.51 -34.48
N HIS A 201 -8.15 -6.47 -33.65
CA HIS A 201 -8.93 -6.28 -32.42
C HIS A 201 -10.18 -5.42 -32.63
N ARG A 202 -10.44 -4.94 -33.85
CA ARG A 202 -11.56 -4.02 -34.13
C ARG A 202 -12.90 -4.70 -33.93
N ARG A 203 -13.82 -4.06 -33.23
CA ARG A 203 -15.12 -4.68 -32.84
C ARG A 203 -16.12 -4.82 -33.98
N ALA A 204 -16.05 -3.94 -34.98
CA ALA A 204 -17.04 -3.86 -36.05
C ALA A 204 -16.65 -4.61 -37.33
N VAL A 205 -15.35 -4.82 -37.56
CA VAL A 205 -14.77 -5.43 -38.78
C VAL A 205 -13.60 -6.35 -38.39
N ALA A 206 -13.79 -7.19 -37.37
CA ALA A 206 -12.76 -8.14 -36.95
C ALA A 206 -12.50 -9.16 -38.06
N VAL A 207 -11.26 -9.18 -38.56
CA VAL A 207 -10.75 -10.22 -39.46
C VAL A 207 -10.11 -11.33 -38.62
N ALA A 208 -10.24 -12.59 -39.02
CA ALA A 208 -9.61 -13.69 -38.29
C ALA A 208 -8.08 -13.54 -38.28
N PRO A 209 -7.39 -13.97 -37.21
CA PRO A 209 -5.93 -13.90 -37.13
C PRO A 209 -5.26 -14.53 -38.37
N GLY A 210 -4.30 -13.83 -38.96
CA GLY A 210 -3.58 -14.27 -40.17
C GLY A 210 -4.27 -13.98 -41.51
N GLU A 211 -5.53 -13.54 -41.53
CA GLU A 211 -6.29 -13.27 -42.78
C GLU A 211 -6.18 -11.80 -43.26
N LEU A 212 -5.39 -10.95 -42.60
CA LEU A 212 -5.28 -9.53 -42.96
C LEU A 212 -4.76 -9.32 -44.39
N THR A 213 -3.87 -10.18 -44.89
CA THR A 213 -3.40 -10.13 -46.28
C THR A 213 -4.55 -10.31 -47.28
N ASP A 214 -5.46 -11.25 -47.01
CA ASP A 214 -6.61 -11.52 -47.86
C ASP A 214 -7.63 -10.37 -47.80
N TYR A 215 -7.82 -9.78 -46.63
CA TYR A 215 -8.62 -8.56 -46.46
C TYR A 215 -8.06 -7.38 -47.28
N VAL A 216 -6.74 -7.17 -47.26
CA VAL A 216 -6.08 -6.12 -48.05
C VAL A 216 -6.25 -6.37 -49.56
N HIS A 217 -6.09 -7.61 -50.02
CA HIS A 217 -6.33 -7.96 -51.42
C HIS A 217 -7.80 -7.72 -51.83
N ALA A 218 -8.76 -8.06 -50.97
CA ALA A 218 -10.17 -7.80 -51.21
C ALA A 218 -10.47 -6.29 -51.31
N ALA A 219 -9.85 -5.46 -50.46
CA ALA A 219 -9.98 -4.01 -50.53
C ALA A 219 -9.45 -3.44 -51.88
N TRP A 220 -8.29 -3.91 -52.35
CA TRP A 220 -7.74 -3.50 -53.66
C TRP A 220 -8.61 -3.89 -54.86
N ASP A 221 -9.39 -4.98 -54.74
CA ASP A 221 -10.27 -5.46 -55.81
C ASP A 221 -11.60 -4.68 -55.87
N LEU A 222 -12.12 -4.25 -54.71
CA LEU A 222 -13.39 -3.56 -54.58
C LEU A 222 -13.31 -2.07 -54.92
N GLU A 223 -12.23 -1.39 -54.52
CA GLU A 223 -12.10 0.08 -54.57
C GLU A 223 -11.13 0.54 -55.67
N GLN A 224 -11.41 1.70 -56.31
CA GLN A 224 -10.60 2.15 -57.46
C GLN A 224 -9.26 2.75 -57.03
N ASP A 225 -9.24 3.51 -55.94
CA ASP A 225 -8.04 4.17 -55.42
C ASP A 225 -8.05 4.10 -53.90
N VAL A 226 -7.32 3.12 -53.32
CA VAL A 226 -7.09 2.97 -51.88
C VAL A 226 -5.66 3.36 -51.58
N SER A 227 -5.48 4.29 -50.65
CA SER A 227 -4.17 4.75 -50.18
C SER A 227 -4.16 4.77 -48.66
N ILE A 228 -3.02 4.48 -48.08
CA ILE A 228 -2.80 4.51 -46.64
C ILE A 228 -1.66 5.47 -46.31
N TYR A 229 -1.76 6.13 -45.17
CA TYR A 229 -0.67 6.94 -44.65
C TYR A 229 -0.66 6.94 -43.13
N ILE A 230 0.53 7.18 -42.58
CA ILE A 230 0.71 7.33 -41.13
C ILE A 230 0.28 8.75 -40.76
N GLU A 231 -0.72 8.86 -39.90
CA GLU A 231 -1.27 10.12 -39.43
C GLU A 231 -0.46 10.63 -38.23
N ALA A 232 -0.17 9.77 -37.24
CA ALA A 232 0.65 10.13 -36.10
C ALA A 232 1.53 8.97 -35.64
N VAL A 233 2.74 9.29 -35.18
CA VAL A 233 3.63 8.33 -34.50
C VAL A 233 3.57 8.60 -33.01
N HIS A 234 3.00 7.66 -32.25
CA HIS A 234 2.83 7.79 -30.81
C HIS A 234 4.02 7.24 -30.03
N ARG A 235 4.64 6.17 -30.53
CA ARG A 235 5.84 5.59 -29.96
C ARG A 235 6.65 4.86 -31.03
N LEU A 236 7.97 4.99 -30.98
CA LEU A 236 8.91 4.33 -31.89
C LEU A 236 10.09 3.77 -31.10
N THR A 237 10.48 2.53 -31.39
CA THR A 237 11.66 1.87 -30.83
C THR A 237 12.43 1.13 -31.95
N ASN A 238 13.58 0.53 -31.62
CA ASN A 238 14.30 -0.34 -32.56
C ASN A 238 13.52 -1.60 -32.97
N ARG A 239 12.43 -1.92 -32.27
CA ARG A 239 11.65 -3.14 -32.43
C ARG A 239 10.28 -2.90 -33.06
N GLY A 240 9.85 -1.65 -33.22
CA GLY A 240 8.53 -1.35 -33.78
C GLY A 240 8.01 0.04 -33.49
N ALA A 241 6.74 0.27 -33.81
CA ALA A 241 6.04 1.52 -33.52
C ALA A 241 4.55 1.30 -33.18
N VAL A 242 3.98 2.25 -32.44
CA VAL A 242 2.53 2.47 -32.35
C VAL A 242 2.18 3.73 -33.11
N ILE A 243 1.28 3.60 -34.07
CA ILE A 243 0.94 4.65 -35.03
C ILE A 243 -0.57 4.76 -35.21
N SER A 244 -1.07 5.99 -35.31
CA SER A 244 -2.38 6.24 -35.92
C SER A 244 -2.21 6.24 -37.42
N HIS A 245 -3.10 5.53 -38.10
CA HIS A 245 -3.11 5.35 -39.53
C HIS A 245 -4.44 5.81 -40.10
N ALA A 246 -4.38 6.41 -41.28
CA ALA A 246 -5.57 6.71 -42.07
C ALA A 246 -5.55 5.97 -43.42
N THR A 247 -6.68 5.36 -43.75
CA THR A 247 -6.96 4.75 -45.06
C THR A 247 -7.92 5.64 -45.81
N ARG A 248 -7.55 6.12 -46.99
CA ARG A 248 -8.44 6.84 -47.91
C ARG A 248 -8.81 5.92 -49.07
N ALA A 249 -10.09 5.84 -49.37
CA ALA A 249 -10.58 5.14 -50.54
C ALA A 249 -11.59 5.94 -51.34
N THR A 250 -11.49 5.88 -52.66
CA THR A 250 -12.53 6.34 -53.57
C THR A 250 -13.24 5.14 -54.20
N SER A 251 -14.55 5.06 -54.01
CA SER A 251 -15.38 4.00 -54.60
C SER A 251 -15.52 4.17 -56.12
N ARG A 252 -15.92 3.09 -56.82
CA ARG A 252 -16.22 3.13 -58.27
C ARG A 252 -17.30 4.14 -58.67
N GLU A 253 -18.13 4.55 -57.72
CA GLU A 253 -19.24 5.50 -57.90
C GLU A 253 -18.84 6.93 -57.50
N GLY A 254 -17.59 7.16 -57.09
CA GLY A 254 -17.04 8.48 -56.74
C GLY A 254 -17.30 8.90 -55.29
N PHE A 255 -17.51 7.96 -54.38
CA PHE A 255 -17.61 8.21 -52.94
C PHE A 255 -16.23 8.17 -52.29
N ASP A 256 -15.83 9.27 -51.64
CA ASP A 256 -14.56 9.37 -50.90
C ASP A 256 -14.79 9.03 -49.42
N ALA A 257 -14.12 8.00 -48.95
CA ALA A 257 -14.15 7.55 -47.56
C ALA A 257 -12.76 7.62 -46.94
N GLU A 258 -12.70 7.99 -45.66
CA GLU A 258 -11.48 7.93 -44.85
C GLU A 258 -11.75 7.20 -43.54
N TRP A 259 -10.98 6.17 -43.25
CA TRP A 259 -11.04 5.41 -41.99
C TRP A 259 -9.75 5.58 -41.20
N ARG A 260 -9.86 5.66 -39.88
CA ARG A 260 -8.74 5.77 -38.96
C ARG A 260 -8.68 4.58 -38.02
N MET A 261 -7.47 4.12 -37.74
CA MET A 261 -7.21 3.00 -36.84
C MET A 261 -5.85 3.19 -36.16
N VAL A 262 -5.63 2.48 -35.05
CA VAL A 262 -4.34 2.42 -34.38
C VAL A 262 -3.67 1.10 -34.77
N LEU A 263 -2.41 1.18 -35.18
CA LEU A 263 -1.59 0.03 -35.54
C LEU A 263 -0.42 -0.09 -34.57
N LEU A 264 -0.22 -1.31 -34.08
CA LEU A 264 1.01 -1.75 -33.43
C LEU A 264 1.78 -2.57 -34.44
N VAL A 265 2.96 -2.10 -34.83
CA VAL A 265 3.82 -2.81 -35.80
C VAL A 265 5.14 -3.16 -35.12
N ALA A 266 5.51 -4.43 -35.11
CA ALA A 266 6.85 -4.88 -34.71
C ALA A 266 7.67 -5.33 -35.92
N VAL A 267 8.98 -5.20 -35.79
CA VAL A 267 9.94 -5.43 -36.87
C VAL A 267 11.14 -6.25 -36.39
N ASP A 268 11.58 -7.16 -37.25
CA ASP A 268 12.86 -7.87 -37.17
C ASP A 268 13.51 -7.85 -38.56
N GLY A 269 14.13 -6.71 -38.89
CA GLY A 269 14.59 -6.37 -40.25
C GLY A 269 13.45 -6.05 -41.24
N VAL A 270 12.36 -6.83 -41.20
CA VAL A 270 11.08 -6.62 -41.90
C VAL A 270 9.93 -6.75 -40.90
N VAL A 271 8.68 -6.48 -41.32
CA VAL A 271 7.53 -6.58 -40.40
C VAL A 271 7.31 -8.03 -39.98
N ASN A 272 7.35 -8.31 -38.67
CA ASN A 272 7.11 -9.66 -38.12
C ASN A 272 5.82 -9.75 -37.29
N HIS A 273 5.25 -8.61 -36.87
CA HIS A 273 4.04 -8.58 -36.06
C HIS A 273 3.23 -7.33 -36.36
N CYS A 274 1.92 -7.46 -36.49
CA CYS A 274 1.02 -6.35 -36.70
C CYS A 274 -0.30 -6.58 -35.93
N GLU A 275 -0.68 -5.64 -35.07
CA GLU A 275 -2.00 -5.64 -34.42
C GLU A 275 -2.78 -4.38 -34.80
N VAL A 276 -4.07 -4.54 -35.11
CA VAL A 276 -4.99 -3.46 -35.52
C VAL A 276 -6.00 -3.19 -34.42
N PHE A 277 -6.20 -1.93 -34.06
CA PHE A 277 -7.13 -1.49 -33.01
C PHE A 277 -8.09 -0.41 -33.54
N ASP A 278 -9.25 -0.27 -32.88
CA ASP A 278 -10.17 0.84 -33.13
C ASP A 278 -9.51 2.18 -32.73
N GLU A 279 -9.89 3.30 -33.38
CA GLU A 279 -9.29 4.63 -33.17
C GLU A 279 -9.27 5.06 -31.69
N GLY A 280 -10.30 4.69 -30.92
CA GLY A 280 -10.43 5.03 -29.50
C GLY A 280 -9.54 4.21 -28.55
N ASP A 281 -8.90 3.15 -29.02
CA ASP A 281 -8.15 2.18 -28.20
C ASP A 281 -6.63 2.44 -28.22
N LEU A 282 -6.20 3.69 -28.45
CA LEU A 282 -4.79 4.08 -28.47
C LEU A 282 -4.05 3.68 -27.18
N ASP A 283 -4.66 3.91 -26.02
CA ASP A 283 -4.05 3.58 -24.72
C ASP A 283 -3.85 2.06 -24.57
N VAL A 284 -4.77 1.26 -25.12
CA VAL A 284 -4.68 -0.21 -25.13
C VAL A 284 -3.53 -0.66 -26.03
N ALA A 285 -3.42 -0.07 -27.23
CA ALA A 285 -2.33 -0.35 -28.16
C ALA A 285 -0.95 0.04 -27.58
N LEU A 286 -0.85 1.18 -26.89
CA LEU A 286 0.37 1.63 -26.21
C LEU A 286 0.76 0.68 -25.06
N ALA A 287 -0.20 0.28 -24.22
CA ALA A 287 0.05 -0.70 -23.15
C ALA A 287 0.50 -2.06 -23.72
N ARG A 288 -0.13 -2.51 -24.81
CA ARG A 288 0.24 -3.75 -25.51
C ARG A 288 1.62 -3.67 -26.12
N PHE A 289 1.97 -2.55 -26.74
CA PHE A 289 3.31 -2.33 -27.30
C PHE A 289 4.38 -2.27 -26.22
N ASP A 290 4.08 -1.69 -25.05
CA ASP A 290 4.98 -1.72 -23.90
C ASP A 290 5.15 -3.13 -23.36
N HIS A 291 4.09 -3.94 -23.36
CA HIS A 291 4.18 -5.35 -23.00
C HIS A 291 5.08 -6.14 -23.97
N LEU A 292 4.88 -6.00 -25.29
CA LEU A 292 5.69 -6.69 -26.31
C LEU A 292 7.15 -6.20 -26.36
N ASN A 293 7.41 -4.93 -26.02
CA ASN A 293 8.75 -4.36 -26.02
C ASN A 293 9.48 -4.45 -24.68
N ARG A 294 8.82 -4.85 -23.60
CA ARG A 294 9.52 -5.17 -22.36
C ARG A 294 10.53 -6.27 -22.67
N PRO A 295 11.81 -6.08 -22.35
CA PRO A 295 12.72 -7.21 -22.26
C PRO A 295 12.05 -8.22 -21.33
N ALA A 296 11.88 -9.47 -21.77
CA ALA A 296 11.43 -10.55 -20.89
C ALA A 296 12.21 -10.41 -19.58
N GLN A 297 11.50 -10.28 -18.45
CA GLN A 297 12.14 -10.07 -17.15
C GLN A 297 13.21 -11.16 -17.02
N ARG A 298 14.47 -10.75 -17.00
CA ARG A 298 15.57 -11.70 -16.97
C ARG A 298 15.42 -12.48 -15.67
N LEU A 299 15.21 -13.79 -15.77
CA LEU A 299 15.16 -14.69 -14.63
C LEU A 299 16.48 -14.59 -13.86
N GLU A 300 16.50 -13.75 -12.84
CA GLU A 300 17.71 -13.44 -12.09
C GLU A 300 17.51 -13.75 -10.60
N ASN A 301 18.41 -14.57 -10.06
CA ASN A 301 18.62 -14.74 -8.63
C ASN A 301 20.14 -14.79 -8.35
N ALA A 302 20.53 -14.91 -7.09
CA ALA A 302 21.95 -14.92 -6.74
C ALA A 302 22.71 -16.08 -7.42
N ALA A 303 22.08 -17.25 -7.56
CA ALA A 303 22.68 -18.39 -8.25
C ALA A 303 22.94 -18.12 -9.74
N SER A 304 21.98 -17.53 -10.46
CA SER A 304 22.17 -17.24 -11.88
C SER A 304 23.18 -16.13 -12.13
N GLN A 305 23.26 -15.11 -11.25
CA GLN A 305 24.30 -14.08 -11.33
C GLN A 305 25.71 -14.64 -11.09
N ILE A 306 25.86 -15.61 -10.17
CA ILE A 306 27.13 -16.30 -9.96
C ILE A 306 27.49 -17.19 -11.16
N ALA A 307 26.51 -17.87 -11.76
CA ALA A 307 26.72 -18.65 -12.98
C ALA A 307 27.18 -17.77 -14.16
N GLU A 308 26.55 -16.61 -14.36
CA GLU A 308 26.93 -15.65 -15.40
C GLU A 308 28.38 -15.17 -15.21
N ARG A 309 28.75 -14.79 -13.97
CA ARG A 309 30.13 -14.40 -13.63
C ARG A 309 31.12 -15.54 -13.85
N PHE A 310 30.75 -16.76 -13.48
CA PHE A 310 31.57 -17.95 -13.68
C PHE A 310 31.89 -18.17 -15.17
N PHE A 311 30.89 -18.09 -16.05
CA PHE A 311 31.10 -18.24 -17.50
C PHE A 311 31.87 -17.05 -18.11
N ALA A 312 31.63 -15.82 -17.64
CA ALA A 312 32.38 -14.66 -18.08
C ALA A 312 33.88 -14.76 -17.73
N TYR A 313 34.22 -15.23 -16.53
CA TYR A 313 35.62 -15.46 -16.14
C TYR A 313 36.26 -16.62 -16.91
N PHE A 314 35.48 -17.64 -17.27
CA PHE A 314 35.96 -18.72 -18.13
C PHE A 314 36.34 -18.18 -19.51
N ALA A 315 35.47 -17.40 -20.15
CA ALA A 315 35.72 -16.81 -21.47
C ALA A 315 36.92 -15.84 -21.47
N ALA A 316 37.18 -15.15 -20.35
CA ALA A 316 38.35 -14.31 -20.15
C ALA A 316 39.64 -15.09 -19.83
N CYS A 317 39.56 -16.42 -19.63
CA CYS A 317 40.63 -17.27 -19.10
C CYS A 317 41.19 -16.76 -17.74
N ASP A 318 40.37 -16.10 -16.92
CA ASP A 318 40.74 -15.59 -15.59
C ASP A 318 40.48 -16.65 -14.52
N TRP A 319 41.41 -17.60 -14.41
CA TRP A 319 41.32 -18.72 -13.48
C TRP A 319 41.33 -18.31 -12.00
N ASP A 320 41.98 -17.20 -11.66
CA ASP A 320 42.04 -16.71 -10.28
C ASP A 320 40.68 -16.14 -9.87
N SER A 321 40.05 -15.32 -10.73
CA SER A 321 38.69 -14.81 -10.47
C SER A 321 37.66 -15.94 -10.49
N LEU A 322 37.78 -16.90 -11.41
CA LEU A 322 36.90 -18.08 -11.46
C LEU A 322 37.04 -18.96 -10.21
N ALA A 323 38.24 -19.10 -9.64
CA ALA A 323 38.44 -19.80 -8.38
C ALA A 323 37.66 -19.16 -7.23
N THR A 324 37.50 -17.84 -7.20
CA THR A 324 36.74 -17.15 -6.15
C THR A 324 35.24 -17.42 -6.18
N THR A 325 34.66 -17.74 -7.35
CA THR A 325 33.24 -18.05 -7.51
C THR A 325 32.89 -19.48 -7.09
N LEU A 326 33.88 -20.34 -6.86
CA LEU A 326 33.71 -21.75 -6.48
C LEU A 326 33.96 -21.95 -4.99
N ALA A 327 33.09 -22.72 -4.32
CA ALA A 327 33.32 -23.15 -2.95
C ALA A 327 34.52 -24.12 -2.87
N ASP A 328 35.24 -24.15 -1.73
CA ASP A 328 36.37 -25.06 -1.53
C ASP A 328 35.98 -26.53 -1.78
N ASN A 329 34.75 -26.88 -1.38
CA ASN A 329 34.15 -28.20 -1.46
C ASN A 329 33.18 -28.37 -2.64
N VAL A 330 33.29 -27.55 -3.71
CA VAL A 330 32.39 -27.63 -4.86
C VAL A 330 32.29 -29.06 -5.43
N SER A 331 31.08 -29.48 -5.79
CA SER A 331 30.83 -30.74 -6.49
C SER A 331 30.27 -30.50 -7.88
N HIS A 332 30.88 -31.06 -8.92
CA HIS A 332 30.32 -31.08 -10.27
C HIS A 332 29.91 -32.52 -10.60
N ASP A 333 28.62 -32.77 -10.83
CA ASP A 333 28.08 -34.08 -11.20
C ASP A 333 27.60 -34.05 -12.65
N ASP A 334 28.40 -34.57 -13.56
CA ASP A 334 28.05 -34.64 -14.98
C ASP A 334 27.25 -35.92 -15.26
N ARG A 335 25.95 -35.78 -15.53
CA ARG A 335 25.02 -36.89 -15.77
C ARG A 335 24.68 -37.09 -17.24
N ARG A 336 25.34 -36.38 -18.16
CA ARG A 336 25.13 -36.55 -19.61
C ARG A 336 25.49 -37.95 -20.07
N HIS A 337 24.81 -38.44 -21.11
CA HIS A 337 24.94 -39.79 -21.63
C HIS A 337 26.18 -39.99 -22.53
N VAL A 338 26.62 -38.94 -23.24
CA VAL A 338 27.69 -39.05 -24.26
C VAL A 338 29.02 -38.48 -23.78
N VAL A 339 28.99 -37.29 -23.17
CA VAL A 339 30.18 -36.61 -22.63
C VAL A 339 30.01 -36.53 -21.12
N ASN A 340 30.56 -37.49 -20.39
CA ASN A 340 30.37 -37.64 -18.95
C ASN A 340 31.70 -37.52 -18.21
N ALA A 341 31.89 -36.43 -17.47
CA ALA A 341 33.06 -36.23 -16.61
C ALA A 341 32.96 -36.93 -15.23
N GLY A 342 31.81 -37.54 -14.92
CA GLY A 342 31.51 -38.13 -13.62
C GLY A 342 31.36 -37.07 -12.52
N VAL A 343 31.59 -37.49 -11.27
CA VAL A 343 31.53 -36.59 -10.11
C VAL A 343 32.93 -36.05 -9.78
N LEU A 344 33.12 -34.76 -9.94
CA LEU A 344 34.32 -34.02 -9.55
C LEU A 344 34.10 -33.33 -8.20
N HIS A 345 35.11 -33.38 -7.34
CA HIS A 345 35.07 -32.76 -6.01
C HIS A 345 36.27 -31.85 -5.78
N GLY A 346 35.99 -30.65 -5.28
CA GLY A 346 36.99 -29.67 -4.87
C GLY A 346 37.35 -28.66 -5.95
N ARG A 347 37.60 -27.42 -5.52
CA ARG A 347 37.88 -26.28 -6.39
C ARG A 347 39.01 -26.54 -7.38
N ASP A 348 40.17 -27.00 -6.90
CA ASP A 348 41.36 -27.19 -7.76
C ASP A 348 41.12 -28.21 -8.88
N THR A 349 40.35 -29.26 -8.60
CA THR A 349 39.97 -30.27 -9.59
C THR A 349 39.03 -29.71 -10.65
N GLN A 350 38.08 -28.85 -10.24
CA GLN A 350 37.18 -28.19 -11.17
C GLN A 350 37.92 -27.17 -12.05
N ILE A 351 38.86 -26.39 -11.51
CA ILE A 351 39.70 -25.47 -12.30
C ILE A 351 40.53 -26.24 -13.34
N ALA A 352 41.16 -27.34 -12.94
CA ALA A 352 41.93 -28.17 -13.86
C ALA A 352 41.07 -28.76 -15.00
N ASN A 353 39.81 -29.14 -14.70
CA ASN A 353 38.87 -29.61 -15.72
C ASN A 353 38.49 -28.49 -16.71
N LEU A 354 38.22 -27.28 -16.24
CA LEU A 354 37.91 -26.13 -17.09
C LEU A 354 39.10 -25.72 -17.97
N GLN A 355 40.32 -25.77 -17.43
CA GLN A 355 41.54 -25.56 -18.21
C GLN A 355 41.67 -26.58 -19.34
N ALA A 356 41.40 -27.86 -19.07
CA ALA A 356 41.40 -28.90 -20.10
C ALA A 356 40.32 -28.67 -21.17
N ILE A 357 39.14 -28.17 -20.79
CA ILE A 357 38.08 -27.78 -21.74
C ILE A 357 38.53 -26.65 -22.66
N ALA A 358 39.19 -25.61 -22.11
CA ALA A 358 39.76 -24.52 -22.89
C ALA A 358 40.88 -25.00 -23.85
N GLU A 359 41.72 -25.93 -23.40
CA GLU A 359 42.77 -26.54 -24.24
C GLU A 359 42.22 -27.35 -25.42
N VAL A 360 40.99 -27.90 -25.29
CA VAL A 360 40.30 -28.65 -26.35
C VAL A 360 39.62 -27.71 -27.37
N GLY A 361 39.64 -26.39 -27.14
CA GLY A 361 39.23 -25.38 -28.11
C GLY A 361 37.83 -24.80 -27.89
N ILE A 362 37.21 -25.04 -26.73
CA ILE A 362 36.00 -24.31 -26.31
C ILE A 362 36.45 -22.98 -25.71
N THR A 363 36.02 -21.88 -26.31
CA THR A 363 36.48 -20.52 -25.95
C THR A 363 35.44 -19.71 -25.21
N ASP A 364 34.16 -20.05 -25.34
CA ASP A 364 33.08 -19.30 -24.71
C ASP A 364 31.88 -20.19 -24.39
N PHE A 365 31.16 -19.81 -23.34
CA PHE A 365 29.90 -20.41 -22.91
C PHE A 365 28.84 -19.31 -22.80
N SER A 366 27.89 -19.32 -23.74
CA SER A 366 26.67 -18.52 -23.55
C SER A 366 25.72 -19.28 -22.64
N SER A 367 25.16 -18.60 -21.63
CA SER A 367 24.20 -19.20 -20.69
C SER A 367 22.88 -18.45 -20.71
N THR A 368 21.78 -19.18 -20.71
CA THR A 368 20.41 -18.65 -20.60
C THR A 368 19.75 -19.28 -19.38
N VAL A 369 19.21 -18.47 -18.47
CA VAL A 369 18.50 -18.97 -17.29
C VAL A 369 17.12 -19.46 -17.72
N ILE A 370 16.80 -20.72 -17.40
CA ILE A 370 15.51 -21.32 -17.73
C ILE A 370 14.56 -21.28 -16.54
N ALA A 371 15.06 -21.55 -15.32
CA ALA A 371 14.22 -21.56 -14.13
C ALA A 371 15.02 -21.21 -12.87
N THR A 372 14.35 -20.65 -11.86
CA THR A 372 14.93 -20.32 -10.56
C THR A 372 14.11 -20.92 -9.42
N ARG A 373 14.78 -21.24 -8.31
CA ARG A 373 14.15 -21.62 -7.05
C ARG A 373 14.80 -20.85 -5.91
N GLY A 374 14.04 -19.97 -5.26
CA GLY A 374 14.57 -19.13 -4.19
C GLY A 374 15.81 -18.33 -4.63
N ALA A 375 16.70 -18.05 -3.68
CA ALA A 375 17.93 -17.31 -3.96
C ALA A 375 19.07 -18.20 -4.47
N CYS A 376 19.13 -19.47 -4.06
CA CYS A 376 20.34 -20.30 -4.14
C CYS A 376 20.38 -21.28 -5.32
N LEU A 377 19.30 -21.43 -6.10
CA LEU A 377 19.22 -22.44 -7.16
C LEU A 377 18.77 -21.86 -8.51
N ALA A 378 19.47 -22.23 -9.58
CA ALA A 378 19.11 -21.86 -10.95
C ALA A 378 19.34 -23.04 -11.92
N LEU A 379 18.42 -23.23 -12.86
CA LEU A 379 18.58 -24.07 -14.03
C LEU A 379 19.00 -23.19 -15.21
N VAL A 380 20.14 -23.49 -15.79
CA VAL A 380 20.73 -22.76 -16.92
C VAL A 380 20.88 -23.68 -18.13
N GLN A 381 20.60 -23.16 -19.31
CA GLN A 381 21.01 -23.77 -20.57
C GLN A 381 22.33 -23.13 -21.00
N THR A 382 23.34 -23.96 -21.24
CA THR A 382 24.67 -23.51 -21.60
C THR A 382 25.01 -24.00 -23.01
N ARG A 383 25.46 -23.09 -23.88
CA ARG A 383 25.93 -23.40 -25.23
C ARG A 383 27.40 -23.02 -25.36
N SER A 384 28.23 -24.00 -25.73
CA SER A 384 29.66 -23.81 -25.94
C SER A 384 30.00 -23.46 -27.39
N SER A 385 30.91 -22.52 -27.61
CA SER A 385 31.43 -22.17 -28.93
C SER A 385 32.97 -22.24 -29.00
N GLY A 386 33.51 -22.40 -30.21
CA GLY A 386 34.95 -22.49 -30.48
C GLY A 386 35.41 -21.56 -31.61
N PRO A 387 36.74 -21.36 -31.77
CA PRO A 387 37.30 -20.24 -32.53
C PRO A 387 37.22 -20.35 -34.07
N ASP A 388 36.82 -21.50 -34.63
CA ASP A 388 36.74 -21.72 -36.09
C ASP A 388 35.44 -22.42 -36.50
N GLN A 389 34.36 -21.66 -36.74
CA GLN A 389 33.39 -21.93 -37.82
C GLN A 389 32.39 -20.78 -38.02
N ALA A 390 32.42 -20.19 -39.21
CA ALA A 390 31.40 -19.30 -39.73
C ALA A 390 30.21 -20.13 -40.23
N PHE A 391 29.02 -19.81 -39.70
CA PHE A 391 27.71 -20.45 -39.91
C PHE A 391 27.55 -21.84 -39.25
N ASP A 392 26.77 -21.88 -38.15
CA ASP A 392 26.25 -23.03 -37.36
C ASP A 392 27.09 -23.57 -36.15
N GLY A 393 27.92 -22.73 -35.53
CA GLY A 393 28.94 -23.12 -34.53
C GLY A 393 28.50 -23.31 -33.06
N VAL A 394 27.56 -24.22 -32.76
CA VAL A 394 27.38 -24.76 -31.39
C VAL A 394 28.14 -26.09 -31.27
N LEU A 395 29.15 -26.17 -30.39
CA LEU A 395 29.93 -27.41 -30.19
C LEU A 395 29.18 -28.43 -29.32
N THR A 396 28.46 -27.95 -28.32
CA THR A 396 27.67 -28.75 -27.37
C THR A 396 26.67 -27.81 -26.68
N GLU A 397 25.46 -28.31 -26.44
CA GLU A 397 24.42 -27.68 -25.62
C GLU A 397 24.18 -28.58 -24.40
N GLU A 398 24.02 -27.99 -23.22
CA GLU A 398 23.78 -28.72 -21.97
C GLU A 398 22.80 -27.97 -21.06
N LEU A 399 22.16 -28.70 -20.15
CA LEU A 399 21.37 -28.15 -19.05
C LEU A 399 22.17 -28.29 -17.74
N GLY A 400 22.24 -27.23 -16.95
CA GLY A 400 22.99 -27.19 -15.69
C GLY A 400 22.14 -26.71 -14.52
N VAL A 401 22.09 -27.48 -13.43
CA VAL A 401 21.53 -27.01 -12.15
C VAL A 401 22.66 -26.46 -11.30
N VAL A 402 22.64 -25.15 -11.05
CA VAL A 402 23.60 -24.42 -10.23
C VAL A 402 23.05 -24.26 -8.82
N GLU A 403 23.84 -24.63 -7.81
CA GLU A 403 23.57 -24.33 -6.40
C GLU A 403 24.70 -23.49 -5.80
N ILE A 404 24.34 -22.42 -5.09
CA ILE A 404 25.28 -21.60 -4.31
C ILE A 404 25.10 -21.79 -2.80
N ASN A 405 26.17 -21.60 -2.05
CA ASN A 405 26.14 -21.56 -0.59
C ASN A 405 25.84 -20.15 -0.05
N SER A 406 25.79 -20.02 1.28
CA SER A 406 25.55 -18.75 1.98
C SER A 406 26.61 -17.66 1.73
N ASP A 407 27.80 -18.05 1.26
CA ASP A 407 28.89 -17.12 0.93
C ASP A 407 28.83 -16.65 -0.54
N ASN A 408 27.74 -16.94 -1.26
CA ASN A 408 27.56 -16.69 -2.69
C ASN A 408 28.64 -17.36 -3.56
N GLN A 409 29.04 -18.57 -3.20
CA GLN A 409 29.96 -19.41 -3.97
C GLN A 409 29.24 -20.64 -4.49
N MET A 410 29.55 -21.05 -5.72
CA MET A 410 28.99 -22.25 -6.33
C MET A 410 29.43 -23.49 -5.54
N ALA A 411 28.46 -24.14 -4.92
CA ALA A 411 28.61 -25.34 -4.11
C ALA A 411 28.38 -26.61 -4.94
N ALA A 412 27.46 -26.55 -5.91
CA ALA A 412 27.24 -27.64 -6.84
C ALA A 412 26.87 -27.18 -8.26
N TYR A 413 27.24 -28.00 -9.23
CA TYR A 413 26.79 -27.90 -10.62
C TYR A 413 26.44 -29.32 -11.11
N VAL A 414 25.20 -29.54 -11.54
CA VAL A 414 24.75 -30.85 -12.06
C VAL A 414 24.37 -30.70 -13.53
N THR A 415 25.00 -31.48 -14.40
CA THR A 415 24.88 -31.32 -15.85
C THR A 415 24.05 -32.44 -16.46
N PHE A 416 23.13 -32.09 -17.36
CA PHE A 416 22.21 -33.00 -18.06
C PHE A 416 22.26 -32.78 -19.58
N ASP A 417 21.83 -33.78 -20.35
CA ASP A 417 21.64 -33.61 -21.78
C ASP A 417 20.44 -32.67 -22.05
N PRO A 418 20.42 -31.90 -23.15
CA PRO A 418 19.31 -31.00 -23.47
C PRO A 418 17.94 -31.68 -23.55
N GLY A 419 17.91 -32.97 -23.89
CA GLY A 419 16.70 -33.78 -23.94
C GLY A 419 16.17 -34.25 -22.58
N ASP A 420 16.96 -34.12 -21.50
CA ASP A 420 16.60 -34.59 -20.15
C ASP A 420 16.01 -33.46 -19.28
N PHE A 421 15.22 -32.57 -19.88
CA PHE A 421 14.66 -31.39 -19.23
C PHE A 421 13.87 -31.72 -17.95
N ASP A 422 13.00 -32.73 -17.98
CA ASP A 422 12.22 -33.16 -16.82
C ASP A 422 13.11 -33.63 -15.65
N SER A 423 14.24 -34.29 -15.97
CA SER A 423 15.21 -34.73 -14.95
C SER A 423 15.95 -33.54 -14.32
N ALA A 424 16.28 -32.53 -15.13
CA ALA A 424 16.92 -31.31 -14.65
C ALA A 424 15.98 -30.50 -13.74
N VAL A 425 14.70 -30.39 -14.11
CA VAL A 425 13.66 -29.75 -13.25
C VAL A 425 13.45 -30.55 -11.97
N ALA A 426 13.40 -31.89 -12.03
CA ALA A 426 13.25 -32.72 -10.84
C ALA A 426 14.45 -32.60 -9.87
N GLU A 427 15.68 -32.50 -10.37
CA GLU A 427 16.87 -32.24 -9.54
C GLU A 427 16.80 -30.83 -8.91
N LEU A 428 16.41 -29.82 -9.69
CA LEU A 428 16.21 -28.45 -9.20
C LEU A 428 15.19 -28.41 -8.05
N ASP A 429 14.04 -29.06 -8.23
CA ASP A 429 12.97 -29.11 -7.23
C ASP A 429 13.36 -29.91 -5.99
N ALA A 430 14.12 -31.00 -6.15
CA ALA A 430 14.62 -31.82 -5.05
C ALA A 430 15.64 -31.06 -4.19
N ARG A 431 16.54 -30.29 -4.81
CA ARG A 431 17.48 -29.42 -4.09
C ARG A 431 16.77 -28.28 -3.39
N TYR A 432 15.77 -27.68 -4.02
CA TYR A 432 14.98 -26.63 -3.38
C TYR A 432 14.23 -27.17 -2.16
N LEU A 433 13.63 -28.36 -2.26
CA LEU A 433 12.98 -29.07 -1.17
C LEU A 433 13.94 -29.37 0.01
N ALA A 434 15.19 -29.74 -0.28
CA ALA A 434 16.21 -30.03 0.73
C ALA A 434 16.81 -28.76 1.36
N GLY A 435 16.76 -27.63 0.65
CA GLY A 435 17.29 -26.33 1.06
C GLY A 435 16.20 -25.37 1.51
N GLU A 436 16.01 -24.29 0.75
CA GLU A 436 15.15 -23.15 1.11
C GLU A 436 13.67 -23.52 1.34
N ALA A 437 13.13 -24.52 0.63
CA ALA A 437 11.74 -24.97 0.82
C ALA A 437 11.56 -26.01 1.93
N ALA A 438 12.61 -26.39 2.67
CA ALA A 438 12.51 -27.41 3.72
C ALA A 438 11.45 -27.11 4.80
N PRO A 439 11.25 -25.86 5.27
CA PRO A 439 10.16 -25.54 6.20
C PRO A 439 8.75 -25.79 5.62
N TYR A 440 8.60 -25.71 4.30
CA TYR A 440 7.33 -25.83 3.58
C TYR A 440 7.30 -27.10 2.70
N ALA A 441 8.04 -28.13 3.13
CA ALA A 441 8.27 -29.33 2.34
C ALA A 441 6.97 -30.03 1.89
N ARG A 442 5.93 -29.99 2.72
CA ARG A 442 4.63 -30.58 2.40
C ARG A 442 3.97 -29.86 1.22
N THR A 443 3.85 -28.54 1.30
CA THR A 443 3.24 -27.68 0.28
C THR A 443 4.00 -27.78 -1.04
N TRP A 444 5.33 -27.69 -0.99
CA TRP A 444 6.15 -27.79 -2.18
C TRP A 444 6.10 -29.19 -2.83
N SER A 445 6.11 -30.26 -2.04
CA SER A 445 5.97 -31.64 -2.55
C SER A 445 4.60 -31.92 -3.17
N PHE A 446 3.56 -31.21 -2.76
CA PHE A 446 2.26 -31.27 -3.42
C PHE A 446 2.28 -30.54 -4.76
N ILE A 447 2.79 -29.31 -4.80
CA ILE A 447 2.88 -28.49 -6.04
C ILE A 447 3.66 -29.23 -7.13
N THR A 448 4.82 -29.80 -6.81
CA THR A 448 5.64 -30.55 -7.79
C THR A 448 4.90 -31.79 -8.32
N ARG A 449 4.18 -32.53 -7.45
CA ARG A 449 3.32 -33.65 -7.88
C ARG A 449 2.17 -33.19 -8.77
N ALA A 450 1.58 -32.02 -8.49
CA ALA A 450 0.49 -31.47 -9.27
C ALA A 450 0.93 -31.11 -10.69
N TYR A 451 2.07 -30.43 -10.85
CA TYR A 451 2.65 -30.14 -12.18
C TYR A 451 3.03 -31.43 -12.93
N ALA A 452 3.60 -32.41 -12.23
CA ALA A 452 3.89 -33.71 -12.83
C ALA A 452 2.62 -34.46 -13.28
N ALA A 453 1.50 -34.31 -12.55
CA ALA A 453 0.20 -34.85 -12.96
C ALA A 453 -0.32 -34.16 -14.22
N VAL A 454 -0.28 -32.83 -14.26
CA VAL A 454 -0.68 -32.06 -15.45
C VAL A 454 0.13 -32.46 -16.69
N ASN A 455 1.45 -32.65 -16.54
CA ASN A 455 2.32 -33.14 -17.62
C ASN A 455 2.08 -34.58 -18.07
N ARG A 456 1.33 -35.37 -17.30
CA ARG A 456 0.82 -36.72 -17.65
C ARG A 456 -0.63 -36.68 -18.15
N ASN A 457 -1.20 -35.49 -18.33
CA ASN A 457 -2.61 -35.26 -18.66
C ASN A 457 -3.56 -35.83 -17.59
N GLU A 458 -3.16 -35.70 -16.33
CA GLU A 458 -3.94 -36.07 -15.14
C GLU A 458 -4.33 -34.81 -14.37
N LEU A 459 -5.58 -34.73 -13.90
CA LEU A 459 -6.01 -33.61 -13.08
C LEU A 459 -5.29 -33.61 -11.71
N PRO A 460 -4.81 -32.45 -11.22
CA PRO A 460 -4.28 -32.35 -9.87
C PRO A 460 -5.40 -32.57 -8.85
N ALA A 461 -5.02 -32.95 -7.62
CA ALA A 461 -6.01 -33.20 -6.58
C ALA A 461 -6.55 -31.85 -6.03
N MET A 462 -7.88 -31.69 -6.05
CA MET A 462 -8.59 -30.47 -5.64
C MET A 462 -9.55 -30.77 -4.47
N THR A 463 -9.89 -29.77 -3.66
CA THR A 463 -10.99 -29.88 -2.71
C THR A 463 -12.35 -29.81 -3.43
N PRO A 464 -13.45 -30.38 -2.89
CA PRO A 464 -14.77 -30.30 -3.53
C PRO A 464 -15.31 -28.88 -3.71
N ASP A 465 -14.83 -27.94 -2.90
CA ASP A 465 -15.15 -26.51 -2.90
C ASP A 465 -14.05 -25.66 -3.58
N SER A 466 -13.23 -26.28 -4.42
CA SER A 466 -12.09 -25.58 -5.02
C SER A 466 -12.52 -24.47 -5.96
N GLU A 467 -11.80 -23.35 -5.90
CA GLU A 467 -12.06 -22.20 -6.77
C GLU A 467 -10.94 -21.99 -7.80
N PHE A 468 -11.32 -21.86 -9.07
CA PHE A 468 -10.43 -21.39 -10.13
C PHE A 468 -10.84 -19.99 -10.57
N ILE A 469 -9.86 -19.07 -10.63
CA ILE A 469 -10.09 -17.70 -11.07
C ILE A 469 -9.02 -17.32 -12.08
N ASP A 470 -9.45 -16.97 -13.29
CA ASP A 470 -8.58 -16.44 -14.32
C ASP A 470 -8.73 -14.91 -14.37
N HIS A 471 -7.67 -14.20 -14.02
CA HIS A 471 -7.61 -12.73 -14.07
C HIS A 471 -7.07 -12.20 -15.39
N ARG A 472 -6.70 -13.08 -16.34
CA ARG A 472 -6.10 -12.66 -17.61
C ARG A 472 -7.11 -11.95 -18.50
N ALA A 473 -6.70 -10.83 -19.10
CA ALA A 473 -7.58 -9.94 -19.85
C ALA A 473 -8.16 -10.55 -21.15
N VAL A 474 -7.53 -11.59 -21.68
CA VAL A 474 -7.83 -12.18 -23.00
C VAL A 474 -8.92 -13.26 -22.97
N LEU A 475 -9.23 -13.83 -21.80
CA LEU A 475 -10.18 -14.95 -21.66
C LEU A 475 -11.42 -14.53 -20.85
N THR A 476 -12.22 -13.62 -21.39
CA THR A 476 -13.51 -13.20 -20.79
C THR A 476 -14.71 -13.95 -21.38
N ALA A 477 -14.54 -15.23 -21.72
CA ALA A 477 -15.64 -16.09 -22.19
C ALA A 477 -15.83 -17.29 -21.24
N GLU A 478 -16.87 -17.18 -20.39
CA GLU A 478 -17.40 -18.18 -19.44
C GLU A 478 -16.46 -18.62 -18.29
N ARG A 479 -17.01 -18.62 -17.05
CA ARG A 479 -16.31 -19.10 -15.84
C ARG A 479 -16.14 -20.62 -15.92
N GLU A 480 -15.07 -21.11 -16.52
CA GLU A 480 -14.70 -22.52 -16.43
C GLU A 480 -13.97 -22.81 -15.11
N ASP A 481 -14.33 -23.90 -14.44
CA ASP A 481 -13.52 -24.46 -13.35
C ASP A 481 -12.22 -25.07 -13.92
N LEU A 482 -11.18 -25.23 -13.10
CA LEU A 482 -9.89 -25.81 -13.53
C LEU A 482 -10.08 -27.21 -14.14
N THR A 483 -11.11 -27.94 -13.69
CA THR A 483 -11.50 -29.26 -14.22
C THR A 483 -12.08 -29.22 -15.64
N GLY A 484 -12.54 -28.07 -16.12
CA GLY A 484 -12.91 -27.81 -17.52
C GLY A 484 -11.75 -27.24 -18.34
N TYR A 485 -10.99 -26.32 -17.75
CA TYR A 485 -9.87 -25.63 -18.42
C TYR A 485 -8.75 -26.58 -18.87
N LEU A 486 -8.29 -27.48 -17.99
CA LEU A 486 -7.15 -28.36 -18.30
C LEU A 486 -7.46 -29.39 -19.41
N PRO A 487 -8.61 -30.09 -19.42
CA PRO A 487 -8.97 -30.93 -20.55
C PRO A 487 -9.09 -30.18 -21.88
N ALA A 488 -9.67 -28.98 -21.88
CA ALA A 488 -9.75 -28.15 -23.09
C ALA A 488 -8.36 -27.78 -23.63
N LEU A 489 -7.41 -27.49 -22.72
CA LEU A 489 -6.02 -27.24 -23.09
C LEU A 489 -5.33 -28.48 -23.69
N TRP A 490 -5.56 -29.67 -23.12
CA TRP A 490 -5.00 -30.92 -23.66
C TRP A 490 -5.63 -31.33 -25.00
N ASP A 491 -6.91 -31.02 -25.22
CA ASP A 491 -7.57 -31.26 -26.50
C ASP A 491 -6.98 -30.35 -27.59
N LEU A 492 -6.64 -29.10 -27.27
CA LEU A 492 -6.05 -28.14 -28.22
C LEU A 492 -4.55 -28.38 -28.46
N THR A 493 -3.82 -28.76 -27.41
CA THR A 493 -2.36 -28.97 -27.39
C THR A 493 -2.02 -30.26 -26.63
N PRO A 494 -2.10 -31.43 -27.27
CA PRO A 494 -1.93 -32.73 -26.60
C PRO A 494 -0.53 -32.99 -26.04
N ASP A 495 0.47 -32.28 -26.54
CA ASP A 495 1.87 -32.37 -26.17
C ASP A 495 2.32 -31.29 -25.18
N VAL A 496 1.37 -30.49 -24.66
CA VAL A 496 1.68 -29.38 -23.75
C VAL A 496 2.45 -29.86 -22.51
N LYS A 497 3.56 -29.19 -22.22
CA LYS A 497 4.38 -29.37 -21.02
C LYS A 497 4.42 -28.09 -20.22
N VAL A 498 4.05 -28.19 -18.96
CA VAL A 498 4.08 -27.11 -17.98
C VAL A 498 5.22 -27.33 -16.99
N TYR A 499 5.94 -26.27 -16.65
CA TYR A 499 6.92 -26.29 -15.57
C TYR A 499 6.90 -24.97 -14.80
N VAL A 500 7.31 -25.03 -13.53
CA VAL A 500 7.48 -23.83 -12.72
C VAL A 500 8.79 -23.15 -13.13
N GLU A 501 8.68 -21.94 -13.67
CA GLU A 501 9.81 -21.13 -14.12
C GLU A 501 10.47 -20.44 -12.92
N ALA A 502 9.69 -19.76 -12.07
CA ALA A 502 10.19 -19.08 -10.87
C ALA A 502 9.23 -19.26 -9.70
N VAL A 503 9.79 -19.44 -8.49
CA VAL A 503 9.03 -19.42 -7.23
C VAL A 503 9.28 -18.08 -6.55
N HIS A 504 8.25 -17.25 -6.48
CA HIS A 504 8.33 -15.89 -5.92
C HIS A 504 8.05 -15.86 -4.43
N ARG A 505 7.12 -16.71 -3.97
CA ARG A 505 6.78 -16.86 -2.55
C ARG A 505 6.26 -18.26 -2.27
N LEU A 506 6.64 -18.82 -1.11
CA LEU A 506 6.20 -20.12 -0.62
C LEU A 506 6.02 -20.05 0.89
N ASN A 507 4.90 -20.58 1.39
CA ASN A 507 4.64 -20.76 2.83
C ASN A 507 3.78 -22.01 3.07
N GLU A 508 3.28 -22.21 4.28
CA GLU A 508 2.42 -23.36 4.62
C GLU A 508 1.08 -23.37 3.86
N LEU A 509 0.56 -22.19 3.50
CA LEU A 509 -0.73 -22.04 2.82
C LEU A 509 -0.66 -22.36 1.33
N GLY A 510 0.45 -22.01 0.66
CA GLY A 510 0.55 -22.13 -0.79
C GLY A 510 1.79 -21.47 -1.38
N ALA A 511 1.73 -21.14 -2.67
CA ALA A 511 2.82 -20.51 -3.38
C ALA A 511 2.36 -19.55 -4.48
N VAL A 512 3.20 -18.54 -4.75
CA VAL A 512 3.13 -17.68 -5.94
C VAL A 512 4.27 -18.06 -6.86
N MET A 513 3.95 -18.42 -8.09
CA MET A 513 4.93 -18.94 -9.03
C MET A 513 4.66 -18.43 -10.44
N THR A 514 5.72 -18.10 -11.19
CA THR A 514 5.61 -18.01 -12.65
C THR A 514 5.77 -19.41 -13.21
N HIS A 515 4.84 -19.83 -14.04
CA HIS A 515 4.95 -21.08 -14.79
C HIS A 515 5.00 -20.82 -16.29
N THR A 516 5.53 -21.80 -17.01
CA THR A 516 5.65 -21.74 -18.46
C THR A 516 5.10 -23.01 -19.04
N ALA A 517 4.25 -22.86 -20.04
CA ALA A 517 3.66 -23.94 -20.80
C ALA A 517 4.18 -23.89 -22.24
N ARG A 518 4.56 -25.04 -22.78
CA ARG A 518 5.03 -25.20 -24.16
C ARG A 518 4.27 -26.34 -24.82
N GLY A 519 3.66 -26.11 -25.97
CA GLY A 519 2.99 -27.16 -26.75
C GLY A 519 2.83 -26.76 -28.21
N THR A 520 2.64 -27.74 -29.08
CA THR A 520 2.39 -27.54 -30.50
C THR A 520 0.91 -27.84 -30.78
N SER A 521 0.19 -26.92 -31.44
CA SER A 521 -1.21 -27.17 -31.80
C SER A 521 -1.33 -28.27 -32.88
N GLU A 522 -2.53 -28.85 -33.06
CA GLU A 522 -2.77 -29.82 -34.15
C GLU A 522 -2.47 -29.27 -35.56
N GLU A 523 -2.46 -27.93 -35.72
CA GLU A 523 -2.15 -27.23 -36.97
C GLU A 523 -0.64 -26.92 -37.14
N GLY A 524 0.20 -27.32 -36.19
CA GLY A 524 1.66 -27.17 -36.24
C GLY A 524 2.19 -25.84 -35.72
N PHE A 525 1.42 -25.14 -34.87
CA PHE A 525 1.84 -23.87 -34.23
C PHE A 525 2.53 -24.14 -32.89
N ASP A 526 3.79 -23.74 -32.74
CA ASP A 526 4.51 -23.79 -31.46
C ASP A 526 4.09 -22.62 -30.57
N ALA A 527 3.46 -22.93 -29.44
CA ALA A 527 2.98 -21.97 -28.47
C ALA A 527 3.76 -22.09 -27.16
N GLU A 528 4.42 -21.00 -26.75
CA GLU A 528 4.97 -20.84 -25.39
C GLU A 528 4.23 -19.70 -24.69
N TRP A 529 3.64 -19.97 -23.53
CA TRP A 529 3.02 -18.93 -22.71
C TRP A 529 3.48 -18.98 -21.26
N ARG A 530 3.67 -17.80 -20.69
CA ARG A 530 4.08 -17.56 -19.31
C ARG A 530 2.93 -16.94 -18.54
N THR A 531 2.64 -17.47 -17.36
CA THR A 531 1.62 -16.89 -16.47
C THR A 531 2.07 -16.94 -15.02
N VAL A 532 1.52 -16.05 -14.20
CA VAL A 532 1.71 -16.09 -12.75
C VAL A 532 0.54 -16.85 -12.13
N VAL A 533 0.84 -17.86 -11.33
CA VAL A 533 -0.13 -18.71 -10.67
C VAL A 533 -0.02 -18.52 -9.15
N VAL A 534 -1.16 -18.23 -8.53
CA VAL A 534 -1.35 -18.24 -7.08
C VAL A 534 -2.07 -19.53 -6.71
N GLY A 535 -1.35 -20.49 -6.14
CA GLY A 535 -1.90 -21.77 -5.70
C GLY A 535 -2.03 -21.81 -4.18
N VAL A 536 -3.26 -21.91 -3.67
CA VAL A 536 -3.55 -22.12 -2.25
C VAL A 536 -3.95 -23.58 -2.03
N THR A 537 -3.33 -24.20 -1.04
CA THR A 537 -3.47 -25.61 -0.72
C THR A 537 -4.20 -25.78 0.61
N ASP A 538 -5.03 -26.82 0.71
CA ASP A 538 -5.50 -27.38 1.98
C ASP A 538 -4.88 -28.77 2.14
N GLY A 539 -3.75 -28.83 2.85
CA GLY A 539 -2.98 -30.04 3.00
C GLY A 539 -2.36 -30.52 1.69
N ASP A 540 -2.94 -31.57 1.11
CA ASP A 540 -2.47 -32.24 -0.11
C ASP A 540 -3.45 -32.05 -1.29
N LEU A 541 -4.28 -31.02 -1.21
CA LEU A 541 -5.30 -30.66 -2.19
C LEU A 541 -5.19 -29.18 -2.52
N TYR A 542 -5.42 -28.79 -3.77
CA TYR A 542 -5.64 -27.38 -4.11
C TYR A 542 -7.04 -26.98 -3.65
N ARG A 543 -7.10 -25.91 -2.86
CA ARG A 543 -8.35 -25.24 -2.49
C ARG A 543 -8.67 -24.09 -3.43
N ARG A 544 -7.63 -23.44 -3.96
CA ARG A 544 -7.81 -22.29 -4.84
C ARG A 544 -6.62 -22.13 -5.77
N VAL A 545 -6.91 -21.83 -7.03
CA VAL A 545 -5.91 -21.53 -8.06
C VAL A 545 -6.35 -20.25 -8.76
N GLU A 546 -5.53 -19.21 -8.66
CA GLU A 546 -5.74 -17.97 -9.42
C GLU A 546 -4.62 -17.80 -10.45
N VAL A 547 -4.97 -17.39 -11.67
CA VAL A 547 -4.04 -17.17 -12.79
C VAL A 547 -4.04 -15.71 -13.17
N PHE A 548 -2.85 -15.14 -13.35
CA PHE A 548 -2.60 -13.75 -13.71
C PHE A 548 -1.70 -13.68 -14.93
N ASP A 549 -1.79 -12.57 -15.68
CA ASP A 549 -0.84 -12.28 -16.74
C ASP A 549 0.57 -12.07 -16.13
N GLU A 550 1.64 -12.41 -16.87
CA GLU A 550 3.05 -12.27 -16.43
C GLU A 550 3.39 -10.93 -15.73
N PRO A 551 2.99 -9.74 -16.24
CA PRO A 551 3.34 -8.46 -15.61
C PRO A 551 2.64 -8.21 -14.27
N ASP A 552 1.58 -8.95 -13.96
CA ASP A 552 0.76 -8.75 -12.76
C ASP A 552 1.29 -9.55 -11.56
N LEU A 553 2.59 -9.86 -11.55
CA LEU A 553 3.25 -10.53 -10.42
C LEU A 553 3.03 -9.77 -9.10
N ASP A 554 3.14 -8.45 -9.10
CA ASP A 554 2.92 -7.65 -7.88
C ASP A 554 1.46 -7.74 -7.41
N ALA A 555 0.51 -7.79 -8.33
CA ALA A 555 -0.90 -8.00 -8.01
C ALA A 555 -1.15 -9.43 -7.48
N ALA A 556 -0.53 -10.43 -8.09
CA ALA A 556 -0.58 -11.82 -7.62
C ALA A 556 0.07 -11.99 -6.23
N LEU A 557 1.18 -11.30 -5.95
CA LEU A 557 1.82 -11.27 -4.63
C LEU A 557 0.96 -10.55 -3.59
N ALA A 558 0.39 -9.39 -3.93
CA ALA A 558 -0.54 -8.68 -3.07
C ALA A 558 -1.79 -9.52 -2.77
N ARG A 559 -2.32 -10.20 -3.78
CA ARG A 559 -3.46 -11.10 -3.66
C ARG A 559 -3.14 -12.32 -2.82
N PHE A 560 -1.98 -12.95 -3.03
CA PHE A 560 -1.53 -14.03 -2.17
C PHE A 560 -1.31 -13.56 -0.74
N ASP A 561 -0.88 -12.31 -0.52
CA ASP A 561 -0.80 -11.73 0.82
C ASP A 561 -2.18 -11.47 1.42
N GLU A 562 -3.19 -11.10 0.63
CA GLU A 562 -4.59 -11.02 1.10
C GLU A 562 -5.14 -12.40 1.45
N LEU A 563 -4.84 -13.42 0.63
CA LEU A 563 -5.27 -14.80 0.86
C LEU A 563 -4.51 -15.42 2.05
N HIS A 564 -3.24 -15.08 2.24
CA HIS A 564 -2.44 -15.41 3.42
C HIS A 564 -2.95 -14.67 4.65
N ARG A 565 -3.38 -13.41 4.48
CA ARG A 565 -4.13 -12.62 5.45
C ARG A 565 -5.62 -12.98 5.48
N GLN A 566 -6.02 -14.22 5.17
CA GLN A 566 -7.34 -14.71 5.58
C GLN A 566 -7.50 -14.43 7.08
N ALA A 567 -8.23 -13.33 7.36
CA ALA A 567 -8.35 -12.50 8.55
C ALA A 567 -7.34 -12.78 9.67
N PRO A 568 -6.56 -11.81 10.20
CA PRO A 568 -6.10 -11.89 11.59
C PRO A 568 -7.26 -12.40 12.42
N ARG A 569 -7.21 -13.69 12.76
CA ARG A 569 -8.39 -14.33 13.32
C ARG A 569 -8.62 -13.62 14.63
N LEU A 570 -9.81 -13.07 14.83
CA LEU A 570 -10.23 -12.51 16.11
C LEU A 570 -9.98 -13.59 17.16
N HIS A 571 -8.85 -13.49 17.88
CA HIS A 571 -8.39 -14.50 18.82
C HIS A 571 -8.03 -13.80 20.10
N ASN A 572 -8.62 -14.28 21.19
CA ASN A 572 -8.24 -13.92 22.54
C ASN A 572 -8.05 -15.20 23.36
N VAL A 573 -7.71 -15.05 24.63
CA VAL A 573 -7.48 -16.22 25.50
C VAL A 573 -8.72 -17.12 25.55
N ALA A 574 -9.92 -16.54 25.60
CA ALA A 574 -11.17 -17.28 25.61
C ALA A 574 -11.40 -18.15 24.35
N SER A 575 -11.12 -17.62 23.16
CA SER A 575 -11.27 -18.40 21.92
C SER A 575 -10.26 -19.55 21.84
N GLN A 576 -9.02 -19.33 22.28
CA GLN A 576 -7.99 -20.38 22.34
C GLN A 576 -8.34 -21.50 23.32
N VAL A 577 -8.91 -21.15 24.48
CA VAL A 577 -9.43 -22.12 25.45
C VAL A 577 -10.57 -22.93 24.82
N SER A 578 -11.46 -22.30 24.07
CA SER A 578 -12.54 -22.98 23.37
C SER A 578 -12.04 -23.92 22.28
N ASP A 579 -11.04 -23.54 21.47
CA ASP A 579 -10.46 -24.41 20.45
C ASP A 579 -9.88 -25.69 21.06
N ARG A 580 -9.16 -25.55 22.18
CA ARG A 580 -8.66 -26.70 22.95
C ARG A 580 -9.81 -27.54 23.50
N PHE A 581 -10.86 -26.92 24.02
CA PHE A 581 -12.05 -27.62 24.53
C PHE A 581 -12.72 -28.45 23.43
N LEU A 582 -12.87 -27.90 22.23
CA LEU A 582 -13.43 -28.60 21.06
C LEU A 582 -12.51 -29.73 20.55
N ALA A 583 -11.20 -29.54 20.62
CA ALA A 583 -10.23 -30.60 20.29
C ALA A 583 -10.35 -31.80 21.25
N HIS A 584 -10.51 -31.55 22.56
CA HIS A 584 -10.76 -32.61 23.55
C HIS A 584 -12.11 -33.30 23.34
N PHE A 585 -13.15 -32.56 22.91
CA PHE A 585 -14.44 -33.15 22.52
C PHE A 585 -14.31 -34.12 21.35
N ALA A 586 -13.56 -33.75 20.30
CA ALA A 586 -13.31 -34.63 19.16
C ALA A 586 -12.51 -35.87 19.55
N ALA A 587 -11.54 -35.72 20.46
CA ALA A 587 -10.75 -36.83 21.02
C ALA A 587 -11.51 -37.68 22.05
N ARG A 588 -12.73 -37.29 22.44
CA ARG A 588 -13.54 -37.92 23.52
C ARG A 588 -12.84 -37.92 24.89
N ASP A 589 -11.99 -36.93 25.14
CA ASP A 589 -11.30 -36.75 26.41
C ASP A 589 -12.14 -35.93 27.39
N TRP A 590 -13.14 -36.59 27.97
CA TRP A 590 -14.06 -35.98 28.94
C TRP A 590 -13.35 -35.51 30.22
N GLY A 591 -12.21 -36.11 30.57
CA GLY A 591 -11.43 -35.74 31.74
C GLY A 591 -10.77 -34.38 31.56
N ALA A 592 -10.09 -34.18 30.43
CA ALA A 592 -9.47 -32.89 30.09
C ALA A 592 -10.51 -31.78 29.93
N MET A 593 -11.67 -32.07 29.33
CA MET A 593 -12.78 -31.11 29.24
C MET A 593 -13.29 -30.68 30.63
N ALA A 594 -13.37 -31.62 31.57
CA ALA A 594 -13.79 -31.32 32.94
C ALA A 594 -12.76 -30.45 33.69
N GLU A 595 -11.46 -30.65 33.49
CA GLU A 595 -10.41 -29.81 34.09
C GLU A 595 -10.44 -28.36 33.55
N MET A 596 -10.85 -28.18 32.30
CA MET A 596 -10.97 -26.87 31.64
C MET A 596 -12.28 -26.12 31.95
N THR A 597 -13.18 -26.72 32.71
CA THR A 597 -14.50 -26.15 33.03
C THR A 597 -14.60 -25.87 34.52
N ALA A 598 -15.06 -24.68 34.90
CA ALA A 598 -15.20 -24.31 36.30
C ALA A 598 -16.31 -25.13 37.00
N ASP A 599 -16.16 -25.38 38.30
CA ASP A 599 -17.13 -26.18 39.07
C ASP A 599 -18.53 -25.54 39.07
N ASP A 600 -18.58 -24.20 39.06
CA ASP A 600 -19.76 -23.35 39.03
C ASP A 600 -20.19 -22.94 37.61
N PHE A 601 -19.73 -23.65 36.58
CA PHE A 601 -20.08 -23.40 35.19
C PHE A 601 -21.60 -23.27 34.96
N SER A 602 -21.98 -22.31 34.13
CA SER A 602 -23.36 -22.08 33.71
C SER A 602 -23.52 -22.17 32.19
N SER A 603 -24.52 -22.91 31.72
CA SER A 603 -24.91 -22.93 30.31
C SER A 603 -26.32 -22.39 30.17
N ASP A 604 -26.54 -21.41 29.30
CA ASP A 604 -27.85 -20.82 29.03
C ASP A 604 -28.18 -20.98 27.55
N ASP A 605 -29.01 -21.98 27.23
CA ASP A 605 -29.44 -22.25 25.87
C ASP A 605 -30.77 -21.54 25.58
N ARG A 606 -30.67 -20.41 24.88
CA ARG A 606 -31.77 -19.48 24.58
C ARG A 606 -32.44 -19.74 23.22
N ARG A 607 -32.08 -20.82 22.51
CA ARG A 607 -32.64 -21.16 21.19
C ARG A 607 -34.16 -21.37 21.25
N ARG A 608 -34.90 -20.80 20.30
CA ARG A 608 -36.38 -20.71 20.33
C ARG A 608 -37.09 -22.05 20.24
N VAL A 609 -36.52 -23.01 19.52
CA VAL A 609 -37.19 -24.31 19.20
C VAL A 609 -36.63 -25.48 20.00
N VAL A 610 -35.34 -25.45 20.33
CA VAL A 610 -34.62 -26.56 20.99
C VAL A 610 -33.90 -26.15 22.29
N GLY A 611 -34.18 -24.96 22.82
CA GLY A 611 -33.50 -24.40 23.98
C GLY A 611 -33.67 -25.24 25.25
N ALA A 612 -32.55 -25.64 25.85
CA ALA A 612 -32.51 -26.40 27.10
C ALA A 612 -32.59 -25.52 28.37
N GLY A 613 -32.61 -24.19 28.22
CA GLY A 613 -32.65 -23.21 29.32
C GLY A 613 -31.34 -23.16 30.11
N VAL A 614 -31.40 -22.57 31.32
CA VAL A 614 -30.24 -22.44 32.21
C VAL A 614 -29.93 -23.76 32.91
N GLN A 615 -28.69 -24.21 32.77
CA GLN A 615 -28.12 -25.39 33.40
C GLN A 615 -26.87 -25.01 34.19
N LEU A 616 -26.69 -25.66 35.35
CA LEU A 616 -25.64 -25.32 36.30
C LEU A 616 -24.80 -26.55 36.64
N GLY A 617 -23.49 -26.36 36.69
CA GLY A 617 -22.51 -27.33 37.13
C GLY A 617 -21.80 -28.05 35.98
N ARG A 618 -20.49 -28.19 36.14
CA ARG A 618 -19.59 -28.86 35.18
C ARG A 618 -20.07 -30.25 34.76
N ASP A 619 -20.45 -31.09 35.73
CA ASP A 619 -20.76 -32.50 35.44
C ASP A 619 -21.97 -32.64 34.50
N VAL A 620 -22.92 -31.70 34.60
CA VAL A 620 -24.08 -31.61 33.71
C VAL A 620 -23.67 -31.24 32.28
N ASP A 621 -22.73 -30.30 32.10
CA ASP A 621 -22.21 -29.94 30.78
C ASP A 621 -21.47 -31.11 30.13
N ILE A 622 -20.60 -31.80 30.87
CA ILE A 622 -19.84 -32.95 30.36
C ILE A 622 -20.77 -34.11 29.97
N ASP A 623 -21.83 -34.37 30.76
CA ASP A 623 -22.81 -35.39 30.41
C ASP A 623 -23.64 -35.02 29.17
N ASN A 624 -23.93 -33.72 28.95
CA ASN A 624 -24.56 -33.26 27.70
C ASN A 624 -23.62 -33.44 26.50
N MET A 625 -22.33 -33.16 26.65
CA MET A 625 -21.34 -33.36 25.60
C MET A 625 -21.22 -34.84 25.22
N ARG A 626 -21.26 -35.75 26.21
CA ARG A 626 -21.35 -37.20 25.97
C ARG A 626 -22.61 -37.57 25.21
N ALA A 627 -23.77 -37.04 25.61
CA ALA A 627 -25.03 -37.29 24.93
C ALA A 627 -24.98 -36.82 23.46
N TRP A 628 -24.36 -35.67 23.16
CA TRP A 628 -24.17 -35.20 21.78
C TRP A 628 -23.27 -36.12 20.96
N ALA A 629 -22.20 -36.65 21.57
CA ALA A 629 -21.35 -37.66 20.95
C ALA A 629 -22.12 -38.96 20.63
N ASP A 630 -22.96 -39.42 21.57
CA ASP A 630 -23.76 -40.64 21.43
C ASP A 630 -24.83 -40.53 20.33
N VAL A 631 -25.33 -39.31 20.08
CA VAL A 631 -26.30 -39.00 19.02
C VAL A 631 -25.62 -38.76 17.66
N GLY A 632 -24.29 -38.86 17.59
CA GLY A 632 -23.53 -38.91 16.34
C GLY A 632 -22.79 -37.64 15.96
N ILE A 633 -22.71 -36.62 16.83
CA ILE A 633 -21.87 -35.44 16.56
C ILE A 633 -20.39 -35.85 16.72
N ALA A 634 -19.68 -35.92 15.60
CA ALA A 634 -18.29 -36.37 15.52
C ALA A 634 -17.30 -35.26 15.88
N SER A 635 -17.52 -34.04 15.39
CA SER A 635 -16.69 -32.87 15.66
C SER A 635 -17.51 -31.58 15.63
N MET A 636 -16.90 -30.52 16.16
CA MET A 636 -17.45 -29.17 16.16
C MET A 636 -16.34 -28.20 15.79
N THR A 637 -16.64 -27.19 14.98
CA THR A 637 -15.72 -26.06 14.72
C THR A 637 -16.39 -24.77 15.13
N SER A 638 -15.61 -23.84 15.69
CA SER A 638 -16.11 -22.50 16.05
C SER A 638 -15.34 -21.45 15.27
N HIS A 639 -16.06 -20.57 14.58
CA HIS A 639 -15.50 -19.41 13.91
C HIS A 639 -15.78 -18.17 14.76
N VAL A 640 -14.74 -17.46 15.19
CA VAL A 640 -14.89 -16.30 16.08
C VAL A 640 -15.49 -15.13 15.29
N ILE A 641 -16.61 -14.59 15.78
CA ILE A 641 -17.30 -13.42 15.22
C ILE A 641 -16.84 -12.15 15.94
N ALA A 642 -16.73 -12.18 17.27
CA ALA A 642 -16.36 -11.01 18.05
C ALA A 642 -15.65 -11.40 19.35
N THR A 643 -14.73 -10.54 19.81
CA THR A 643 -14.01 -10.66 21.09
C THR A 643 -14.22 -9.40 21.93
N ARG A 644 -14.18 -9.56 23.25
CA ARG A 644 -14.14 -8.47 24.22
C ARG A 644 -13.09 -8.78 25.27
N GLY A 645 -12.00 -8.01 25.27
CA GLY A 645 -10.87 -8.27 26.15
C GLY A 645 -10.33 -9.70 26.01
N ASP A 646 -9.80 -10.25 27.10
CA ASP A 646 -9.22 -11.59 27.09
C ASP A 646 -10.25 -12.71 27.38
N ARG A 647 -11.34 -12.39 28.08
CA ARG A 647 -12.19 -13.40 28.73
C ARG A 647 -13.48 -13.75 28.00
N LEU A 648 -13.87 -12.99 26.98
CA LEU A 648 -15.14 -13.15 26.29
C LEU A 648 -14.95 -13.26 24.78
N PHE A 649 -15.56 -14.28 24.17
CA PHE A 649 -15.72 -14.32 22.71
C PHE A 649 -17.11 -14.82 22.33
N LEU A 650 -17.56 -14.37 21.17
CA LEU A 650 -18.74 -14.85 20.46
C LEU A 650 -18.28 -15.58 19.20
N GLY A 651 -18.71 -16.82 19.03
CA GLY A 651 -18.37 -17.64 17.87
C GLY A 651 -19.58 -18.31 17.24
N ARG A 652 -19.48 -18.58 15.94
CA ARG A 652 -20.39 -19.41 15.16
C ARG A 652 -19.91 -20.85 15.21
N THR A 653 -20.68 -21.71 15.87
CA THR A 653 -20.31 -23.11 16.07
C THR A 653 -21.09 -24.01 15.12
N ARG A 654 -20.37 -24.80 14.33
CA ARG A 654 -20.93 -25.78 13.39
C ARG A 654 -20.71 -27.19 13.91
N PHE A 655 -21.76 -28.01 13.83
CA PHE A 655 -21.75 -29.41 14.26
C PHE A 655 -21.63 -30.33 13.05
N PHE A 656 -20.77 -31.36 13.14
CA PHE A 656 -20.53 -32.32 12.06
C PHE A 656 -20.89 -33.74 12.49
N GLY A 657 -21.61 -34.46 11.62
CA GLY A 657 -21.93 -35.89 11.79
C GLY A 657 -20.81 -36.84 11.34
N PRO A 658 -21.02 -38.17 11.38
CA PRO A 658 -20.01 -39.17 11.05
C PRO A 658 -19.79 -39.38 9.54
N GLU A 659 -20.76 -38.99 8.70
CA GLU A 659 -20.69 -39.10 7.24
C GLU A 659 -20.17 -37.80 6.62
N GLN A 660 -19.31 -37.89 5.60
CA GLN A 660 -18.85 -36.75 4.80
C GLN A 660 -19.49 -36.83 3.40
N GLY A 661 -20.39 -35.90 3.07
CA GLY A 661 -21.07 -35.82 1.77
C GLY A 661 -22.03 -34.62 1.64
N PRO A 662 -22.64 -34.37 0.46
CA PRO A 662 -23.51 -33.22 0.22
C PRO A 662 -24.85 -33.23 1.00
N ASP A 663 -25.25 -34.37 1.59
CA ASP A 663 -26.47 -34.53 2.39
C ASP A 663 -26.19 -34.58 3.92
N THR A 664 -25.07 -34.02 4.39
CA THR A 664 -24.68 -34.09 5.80
C THR A 664 -25.58 -33.20 6.69
N PHE A 665 -25.95 -33.69 7.89
CA PHE A 665 -26.68 -32.89 8.88
C PHE A 665 -25.82 -31.70 9.35
N HIS A 666 -26.20 -30.48 8.97
CA HIS A 666 -25.57 -29.25 9.42
C HIS A 666 -26.53 -28.50 10.35
N SER A 667 -26.17 -28.39 11.62
CA SER A 667 -26.76 -27.42 12.55
C SER A 667 -25.70 -26.36 12.86
N GLU A 668 -26.13 -25.10 12.95
CA GLU A 668 -25.28 -23.96 13.26
C GLU A 668 -25.92 -23.17 14.39
N VAL A 669 -25.11 -22.71 15.35
CA VAL A 669 -25.54 -21.89 16.48
C VAL A 669 -24.53 -20.78 16.75
N LEU A 670 -24.98 -19.70 17.38
CA LEU A 670 -24.08 -18.70 17.96
C LEU A 670 -23.82 -19.05 19.42
N GLY A 671 -22.56 -19.03 19.83
CA GLY A 671 -22.13 -19.35 21.19
C GLY A 671 -21.25 -18.25 21.76
N LEU A 672 -21.70 -17.62 22.84
CA LEU A 672 -20.87 -16.78 23.70
C LEU A 672 -20.19 -17.66 24.74
N VAL A 673 -18.89 -17.50 24.93
CA VAL A 673 -18.12 -18.20 25.95
C VAL A 673 -17.40 -17.19 26.83
N GLU A 674 -17.46 -17.43 28.14
CA GLU A 674 -16.75 -16.65 29.16
C GLU A 674 -15.78 -17.57 29.93
N ILE A 675 -14.58 -17.06 30.18
CA ILE A 675 -13.56 -17.71 31.02
C ILE A 675 -13.25 -16.92 32.29
N ASP A 676 -12.79 -17.62 33.34
CA ASP A 676 -12.22 -17.02 34.54
C ASP A 676 -10.74 -16.60 34.37
N THR A 677 -10.16 -16.06 35.43
CA THR A 677 -8.73 -15.68 35.50
C THR A 677 -7.78 -16.87 35.48
N GLU A 678 -8.28 -18.08 35.71
CA GLU A 678 -7.51 -19.33 35.62
C GLU A 678 -7.68 -20.03 34.26
N ASN A 679 -8.26 -19.33 33.27
CA ASN A 679 -8.53 -19.82 31.92
C ASN A 679 -9.47 -21.04 31.87
N ARG A 680 -10.42 -21.13 32.81
CA ARG A 680 -11.48 -22.14 32.81
C ARG A 680 -12.79 -21.54 32.32
N VAL A 681 -13.56 -22.34 31.59
CA VAL A 681 -14.87 -21.93 31.08
C VAL A 681 -15.86 -21.83 32.24
N VAL A 682 -16.41 -20.62 32.47
CA VAL A 682 -17.39 -20.34 33.53
C VAL A 682 -18.81 -20.16 33.00
N ALA A 683 -18.95 -19.72 31.75
CA ALA A 683 -20.27 -19.59 31.15
C ALA A 683 -20.28 -19.86 29.65
N ARG A 684 -21.41 -20.40 29.17
CA ARG A 684 -21.74 -20.50 27.76
C ARG A 684 -23.18 -20.05 27.55
N VAL A 685 -23.41 -19.15 26.58
CA VAL A 685 -24.76 -18.74 26.18
C VAL A 685 -24.94 -19.10 24.71
N VAL A 686 -26.03 -19.80 24.38
CA VAL A 686 -26.29 -20.29 23.02
C VAL A 686 -27.52 -19.61 22.44
N PHE A 687 -27.39 -19.08 21.23
CA PHE A 687 -28.44 -18.41 20.47
C PHE A 687 -28.69 -19.11 19.13
N ASP A 688 -29.84 -18.82 18.51
CA ASP A 688 -30.09 -19.24 17.13
C ASP A 688 -29.14 -18.50 16.16
N ALA A 689 -28.82 -19.11 15.01
CA ALA A 689 -27.83 -18.58 14.07
C ALA A 689 -28.18 -17.20 13.48
N ASP A 690 -29.46 -16.84 13.50
CA ASP A 690 -30.02 -15.56 13.03
C ASP A 690 -30.18 -14.50 14.12
N GLU A 691 -29.88 -14.81 15.40
CA GLU A 691 -30.01 -13.87 16.54
C GLU A 691 -28.69 -13.16 16.89
N LEU A 692 -27.97 -12.64 15.88
CA LEU A 692 -26.68 -11.97 16.06
C LEU A 692 -26.77 -10.73 16.98
N ASP A 693 -27.80 -9.91 16.84
CA ASP A 693 -27.99 -8.69 17.64
C ASP A 693 -28.10 -9.00 19.15
N ALA A 694 -28.84 -10.05 19.50
CA ALA A 694 -29.03 -10.47 20.88
C ALA A 694 -27.72 -11.02 21.47
N ALA A 695 -26.94 -11.74 20.65
CA ALA A 695 -25.65 -12.29 21.06
C ALA A 695 -24.60 -11.18 21.28
N ILE A 696 -24.56 -10.16 20.42
CA ILE A 696 -23.69 -8.99 20.59
C ILE A 696 -24.11 -8.18 21.82
N ALA A 697 -25.41 -7.97 22.05
CA ALA A 697 -25.89 -7.24 23.22
C ALA A 697 -25.53 -7.96 24.55
N GLU A 698 -25.62 -9.29 24.60
CA GLU A 698 -25.17 -10.08 25.75
C GLU A 698 -23.64 -10.00 25.92
N LEU A 699 -22.88 -10.07 24.82
CA LEU A 699 -21.42 -9.93 24.83
C LEU A 699 -20.98 -8.57 25.41
N ASP A 700 -21.61 -7.49 24.96
CA ASP A 700 -21.31 -6.13 25.42
C ASP A 700 -21.72 -5.92 26.88
N ALA A 701 -22.86 -6.50 27.31
CA ALA A 701 -23.31 -6.44 28.70
C ALA A 701 -22.36 -7.17 29.65
N ARG A 702 -21.82 -8.33 29.26
CA ARG A 702 -20.84 -9.07 30.07
C ARG A 702 -19.50 -8.37 30.11
N TYR A 703 -19.07 -7.78 29.00
CA TYR A 703 -17.84 -6.99 28.98
C TYR A 703 -17.95 -5.76 29.89
N LEU A 704 -19.09 -5.05 29.85
CA LEU A 704 -19.41 -3.92 30.72
C LEU A 704 -19.40 -4.29 32.21
N ALA A 705 -19.95 -5.46 32.56
CA ALA A 705 -19.96 -5.96 33.94
C ALA A 705 -18.60 -6.48 34.41
N GLY A 706 -17.73 -6.88 33.49
CA GLY A 706 -16.41 -7.46 33.75
C GLY A 706 -15.26 -6.49 33.44
N GLU A 707 -14.50 -6.80 32.41
CA GLU A 707 -13.22 -6.13 32.07
C GLU A 707 -13.37 -4.63 31.74
N ALA A 708 -14.52 -4.18 31.22
CA ALA A 708 -14.75 -2.77 30.93
C ALA A 708 -15.33 -1.96 32.11
N SER A 709 -15.54 -2.57 33.28
CA SER A 709 -16.19 -1.91 34.43
C SER A 709 -15.55 -0.58 34.83
N THR A 710 -14.22 -0.49 34.82
CA THR A 710 -13.44 0.73 35.12
C THR A 710 -13.68 1.86 34.10
N HIS A 711 -14.02 1.52 32.86
CA HIS A 711 -14.28 2.46 31.77
C HIS A 711 -15.70 2.33 31.22
N SER A 712 -16.63 1.96 32.11
CA SER A 712 -18.03 1.63 31.78
C SER A 712 -18.75 2.77 31.04
N HIS A 713 -18.47 4.02 31.43
CA HIS A 713 -19.04 5.19 30.77
C HIS A 713 -18.59 5.30 29.30
N THR A 714 -17.28 5.23 29.04
CA THR A 714 -16.73 5.29 27.67
C THR A 714 -17.20 4.12 26.82
N TRP A 715 -17.23 2.91 27.37
CA TRP A 715 -17.75 1.75 26.65
C TRP A 715 -19.23 1.90 26.28
N THR A 716 -20.05 2.45 27.18
CA THR A 716 -21.46 2.76 26.91
C THR A 716 -21.60 3.74 25.73
N LEU A 717 -20.77 4.78 25.68
CA LEU A 717 -20.77 5.75 24.57
C LEU A 717 -20.39 5.10 23.23
N VAL A 718 -19.42 4.17 23.23
CA VAL A 718 -19.06 3.39 22.03
C VAL A 718 -20.24 2.54 21.57
N THR A 719 -20.86 1.76 22.47
CA THR A 719 -22.01 0.92 22.10
C THR A 719 -23.20 1.76 21.62
N ASP A 720 -23.49 2.90 22.26
CA ASP A 720 -24.57 3.80 21.86
C ASP A 720 -24.31 4.42 20.48
N ALA A 721 -23.05 4.70 20.14
CA ALA A 721 -22.67 5.16 18.81
C ALA A 721 -22.98 4.11 17.73
N PHE A 722 -22.63 2.83 17.94
CA PHE A 722 -22.94 1.75 17.00
C PHE A 722 -24.44 1.49 16.88
N VAL A 723 -25.19 1.56 18.00
CA VAL A 723 -26.66 1.50 17.98
C VAL A 723 -27.25 2.65 17.16
N ALA A 724 -26.74 3.87 17.30
CA ALA A 724 -27.17 5.02 16.50
C ALA A 724 -26.88 4.82 15.01
N LEU A 725 -25.67 4.35 14.66
CA LEU A 725 -25.27 4.08 13.27
C LEU A 725 -26.14 3.01 12.61
N ASN A 726 -26.42 1.91 13.31
CA ASN A 726 -27.33 0.86 12.84
C ASN A 726 -28.79 1.36 12.71
N GLN A 727 -29.20 2.34 13.52
CA GLN A 727 -30.49 3.04 13.37
C GLN A 727 -30.49 4.13 12.28
N ARG A 728 -29.40 4.24 11.50
CA ARG A 728 -29.22 5.27 10.46
C ARG A 728 -29.25 6.70 11.03
N LYS A 729 -28.64 6.88 12.21
CA LYS A 729 -28.48 8.18 12.89
C LYS A 729 -27.01 8.46 13.10
N ILE A 730 -26.62 9.71 12.92
CA ILE A 730 -25.28 10.18 13.29
C ILE A 730 -25.19 10.23 14.82
N PRO A 731 -24.19 9.60 15.45
CA PRO A 731 -23.95 9.72 16.89
C PRO A 731 -23.73 11.16 17.35
N ALA A 732 -23.90 11.44 18.64
CA ALA A 732 -23.71 12.79 19.16
C ALA A 732 -22.23 13.21 19.10
N THR A 733 -21.93 14.29 18.39
CA THR A 733 -20.55 14.78 18.21
C THR A 733 -20.38 16.21 18.72
N THR A 734 -19.13 16.63 18.93
CA THR A 734 -18.79 18.03 19.21
C THR A 734 -18.89 18.88 17.94
N SER A 735 -18.94 20.21 18.09
CA SER A 735 -19.00 21.14 16.95
C SER A 735 -17.70 21.21 16.16
N ASP A 736 -16.58 20.83 16.77
CA ASP A 736 -15.23 20.82 16.24
C ASP A 736 -14.73 19.39 15.94
N TRP A 737 -15.66 18.44 15.84
CA TRP A 737 -15.35 17.02 15.60
C TRP A 737 -14.36 16.84 14.44
N VAL A 738 -13.24 16.16 14.74
CA VAL A 738 -12.24 15.76 13.76
C VAL A 738 -12.51 14.34 13.26
N ASN A 739 -12.68 14.19 11.94
CA ASN A 739 -12.74 12.89 11.27
C ASN A 739 -11.61 12.74 10.25
N ILE A 740 -10.80 11.68 10.37
CA ILE A 740 -9.68 11.38 9.48
C ILE A 740 -9.80 9.94 8.98
N ASP A 741 -9.69 9.74 7.67
CA ASP A 741 -9.64 8.41 7.07
C ASP A 741 -8.23 8.13 6.56
N HIS A 742 -7.56 7.14 7.15
CA HIS A 742 -6.21 6.71 6.77
C HIS A 742 -6.22 5.51 5.81
N ARG A 743 -7.39 5.01 5.40
CA ARG A 743 -7.50 3.84 4.53
C ARG A 743 -6.97 4.11 3.12
N ARG A 744 -6.22 3.15 2.57
CA ARG A 744 -5.49 3.30 1.29
C ARG A 744 -6.35 3.12 0.04
N LEU A 745 -7.38 2.29 0.12
CA LEU A 745 -8.20 1.90 -1.04
C LEU A 745 -9.44 2.79 -1.24
N VAL A 746 -9.92 3.47 -0.18
CA VAL A 746 -11.07 4.40 -0.25
C VAL A 746 -10.89 5.54 0.77
N PRO A 747 -10.01 6.54 0.53
CA PRO A 747 -9.85 7.66 1.43
C PRO A 747 -11.10 8.57 1.38
N ILE A 748 -11.85 8.65 2.48
CA ILE A 748 -12.85 9.72 2.66
C ILE A 748 -12.09 11.04 2.88
N GLY A 749 -12.44 12.08 2.11
CA GLY A 749 -11.88 13.42 2.34
C GLY A 749 -12.08 13.89 3.79
N THR A 750 -11.09 14.58 4.35
CA THR A 750 -11.14 15.08 5.74
C THR A 750 -12.40 15.93 6.00
N GLY A 751 -13.21 15.53 6.99
CA GLY A 751 -14.37 16.29 7.47
C GLY A 751 -15.76 15.86 7.01
N ASP A 752 -15.93 14.76 6.27
CA ASP A 752 -17.25 14.38 5.72
C ASP A 752 -17.70 12.93 6.03
N LEU A 753 -17.55 12.48 7.29
CA LEU A 753 -18.05 11.14 7.70
C LEU A 753 -19.56 11.02 7.54
N ALA A 754 -20.29 12.12 7.77
CA ALA A 754 -21.75 12.12 7.72
C ALA A 754 -22.28 11.95 6.28
N ALA A 755 -21.68 12.60 5.27
CA ALA A 755 -22.08 12.33 3.89
C ALA A 755 -21.61 10.95 3.43
N TYR A 756 -20.41 10.50 3.83
CA TYR A 756 -19.98 9.13 3.54
C TYR A 756 -20.95 8.08 4.08
N LEU A 757 -21.34 8.19 5.37
CA LEU A 757 -22.30 7.28 5.98
C LEU A 757 -23.66 7.35 5.28
N SER A 758 -24.10 8.53 4.85
CA SER A 758 -25.34 8.68 4.09
C SER A 758 -25.29 7.94 2.75
N VAL A 759 -24.18 8.07 2.00
CA VAL A 759 -23.96 7.35 0.74
C VAL A 759 -23.84 5.84 0.98
N ALA A 760 -23.13 5.42 2.02
CA ALA A 760 -23.01 4.01 2.38
C ALA A 760 -24.36 3.38 2.74
N TRP A 761 -25.24 4.12 3.41
CA TRP A 761 -26.61 3.68 3.73
C TRP A 761 -27.52 3.60 2.51
N GLU A 762 -27.32 4.46 1.50
CA GLU A 762 -28.02 4.37 0.21
C GLU A 762 -27.56 3.17 -0.62
N LEU A 763 -26.25 2.90 -0.65
CA LEU A 763 -25.65 1.81 -1.44
C LEU A 763 -25.88 0.43 -0.82
N SER A 764 -25.95 0.32 0.51
CA SER A 764 -26.25 -0.94 1.20
C SER A 764 -27.32 -0.74 2.28
N PRO A 765 -28.62 -0.82 1.91
CA PRO A 765 -29.73 -0.61 2.83
C PRO A 765 -29.81 -1.65 3.95
N GLN A 766 -29.24 -2.83 3.73
CA GLN A 766 -29.17 -3.95 4.68
C GLN A 766 -27.84 -4.01 5.45
N SER A 767 -26.97 -3.00 5.32
CA SER A 767 -25.71 -2.96 6.05
C SER A 767 -25.91 -2.91 7.56
N TYR A 768 -25.17 -3.72 8.30
CA TYR A 768 -25.13 -3.82 9.75
C TYR A 768 -23.70 -3.67 10.27
N LEU A 769 -23.51 -2.86 11.30
CA LEU A 769 -22.22 -2.55 11.92
C LEU A 769 -22.15 -3.16 13.32
N TYR A 770 -21.07 -3.87 13.65
CA TYR A 770 -20.83 -4.31 15.02
C TYR A 770 -19.35 -4.22 15.39
N VAL A 771 -19.07 -4.03 16.67
CA VAL A 771 -17.70 -4.08 17.18
C VAL A 771 -17.24 -5.54 17.21
N ALA A 772 -16.23 -5.85 16.42
CA ALA A 772 -15.65 -7.17 16.30
C ALA A 772 -14.56 -7.41 17.36
N ALA A 773 -13.71 -6.42 17.63
CA ALA A 773 -12.71 -6.49 18.71
C ALA A 773 -12.58 -5.18 19.44
N VAL A 774 -12.28 -5.25 20.74
CA VAL A 774 -11.84 -4.10 21.55
C VAL A 774 -10.36 -4.30 21.85
N HIS A 775 -9.51 -3.47 21.25
CA HIS A 775 -8.06 -3.55 21.40
C HIS A 775 -7.56 -2.72 22.57
N ARG A 776 -8.19 -1.57 22.81
CA ARG A 776 -7.89 -0.71 23.95
C ARG A 776 -9.10 0.12 24.36
N LEU A 777 -9.28 0.28 25.66
CA LEU A 777 -10.33 1.10 26.25
C LEU A 777 -9.76 1.92 27.41
N SER A 778 -10.07 3.21 27.44
CA SER A 778 -9.68 4.14 28.50
C SER A 778 -10.81 5.15 28.77
N SER A 779 -10.66 6.04 29.73
CA SER A 779 -11.61 7.14 29.95
C SER A 779 -11.66 8.14 28.79
N LEU A 780 -10.59 8.25 27.99
CA LEU A 780 -10.51 9.15 26.83
C LEU A 780 -11.30 8.62 25.61
N GLY A 781 -11.35 7.30 25.44
CA GLY A 781 -11.79 6.69 24.19
C GLY A 781 -11.43 5.22 24.05
N ALA A 782 -11.64 4.69 22.85
CA ALA A 782 -11.42 3.30 22.51
C ALA A 782 -10.73 3.12 21.14
N VAL A 783 -9.95 2.05 21.03
CA VAL A 783 -9.46 1.50 19.77
C VAL A 783 -10.18 0.17 19.55
N ILE A 784 -10.93 0.09 18.47
CA ILE A 784 -11.79 -1.05 18.16
C ILE A 784 -11.59 -1.50 16.72
N THR A 785 -11.85 -2.76 16.42
CA THR A 785 -12.15 -3.20 15.06
C THR A 785 -13.65 -3.35 14.96
N HIS A 786 -14.27 -2.74 13.95
CA HIS A 786 -15.66 -3.01 13.60
C HIS A 786 -15.76 -3.78 12.28
N VAL A 787 -16.84 -4.54 12.15
CA VAL A 787 -17.24 -5.17 10.90
C VAL A 787 -18.47 -4.45 10.38
N ALA A 788 -18.41 -4.04 9.12
CA ALA A 788 -19.56 -3.62 8.33
C ALA A 788 -19.95 -4.79 7.42
N ALA A 789 -21.06 -5.45 7.70
CA ALA A 789 -21.60 -6.53 6.86
C ALA A 789 -22.77 -5.99 6.04
N GLY A 790 -22.77 -6.17 4.72
CA GLY A 790 -23.86 -5.71 3.87
C GLY A 790 -24.00 -6.53 2.60
N THR A 791 -25.25 -6.80 2.23
CA THR A 791 -25.60 -7.34 0.91
C THR A 791 -25.83 -6.16 -0.05
N SER A 792 -25.15 -6.16 -1.20
CA SER A 792 -25.40 -5.19 -2.28
C SER A 792 -26.80 -5.41 -2.89
N PRO A 793 -27.39 -4.39 -3.56
CA PRO A 793 -28.65 -4.54 -4.29
C PRO A 793 -28.63 -5.68 -5.32
N GLU A 794 -27.45 -6.05 -5.82
CA GLU A 794 -27.17 -7.12 -6.77
C GLU A 794 -26.99 -8.50 -6.11
N GLY A 795 -27.07 -8.60 -4.77
CA GLY A 795 -27.04 -9.86 -4.03
C GLY A 795 -25.64 -10.36 -3.64
N LEU A 796 -24.60 -9.53 -3.73
CA LEU A 796 -23.25 -9.85 -3.22
C LEU A 796 -23.15 -9.54 -1.72
N ASP A 797 -22.87 -10.54 -0.90
CA ASP A 797 -22.53 -10.37 0.53
C ASP A 797 -21.07 -9.90 0.66
N ALA A 798 -20.87 -8.74 1.26
CA ALA A 798 -19.55 -8.20 1.53
C ALA A 798 -19.41 -7.82 3.01
N GLU A 799 -18.30 -8.23 3.62
CA GLU A 799 -17.90 -7.86 4.97
C GLU A 799 -16.61 -7.04 4.90
N TRP A 800 -16.61 -5.87 5.54
CA TRP A 800 -15.44 -5.00 5.65
C TRP A 800 -15.03 -4.86 7.11
N GLN A 801 -13.76 -5.09 7.41
CA GLN A 801 -13.18 -4.83 8.73
C GLN A 801 -12.40 -3.52 8.71
N VAL A 802 -12.68 -2.67 9.68
CA VAL A 802 -12.07 -1.33 9.80
C VAL A 802 -11.69 -1.10 11.26
N ILE A 803 -10.53 -0.48 11.47
CA ILE A 803 -10.06 -0.11 12.82
C ILE A 803 -10.45 1.33 13.09
N ASP A 804 -11.17 1.56 14.18
CA ASP A 804 -11.57 2.90 14.62
C ASP A 804 -10.81 3.32 15.86
N VAL A 805 -10.28 4.54 15.82
CA VAL A 805 -9.80 5.28 16.98
C VAL A 805 -10.84 6.35 17.31
N MET A 806 -11.59 6.15 18.39
CA MET A 806 -12.66 7.06 18.82
C MET A 806 -12.28 7.72 20.14
N THR A 807 -12.37 9.05 20.22
CA THR A 807 -12.25 9.79 21.48
C THR A 807 -13.49 10.61 21.78
N PHE A 808 -13.71 10.85 23.06
CA PHE A 808 -14.90 11.52 23.58
C PHE A 808 -14.52 12.75 24.40
N GLU A 809 -15.36 13.78 24.30
CA GLU A 809 -15.37 14.95 25.17
C GLU A 809 -16.74 15.02 25.85
N GLY A 810 -16.78 14.70 27.14
CA GLY A 810 -18.02 14.37 27.84
C GLY A 810 -18.75 13.23 27.13
N ASP A 811 -20.05 13.41 26.86
CA ASP A 811 -20.91 12.40 26.21
C ASP A 811 -20.88 12.47 24.67
N ARG A 812 -19.93 13.19 24.07
CA ARG A 812 -19.89 13.45 22.61
C ARG A 812 -18.60 12.97 21.99
N ILE A 813 -18.68 12.39 20.79
CA ILE A 813 -17.50 12.07 20.00
C ILE A 813 -16.85 13.38 19.55
N ASN A 814 -15.59 13.60 19.93
CA ASN A 814 -14.80 14.73 19.43
C ASN A 814 -13.81 14.31 18.33
N ARG A 815 -13.50 13.03 18.23
CA ARG A 815 -12.59 12.50 17.20
C ARG A 815 -12.96 11.09 16.77
N CYS A 816 -12.85 10.85 15.46
CA CYS A 816 -12.87 9.53 14.87
C CYS A 816 -11.73 9.44 13.85
N GLU A 817 -10.88 8.42 13.94
CA GLU A 817 -9.91 8.11 12.89
C GLU A 817 -10.11 6.66 12.42
N LEU A 818 -10.21 6.45 11.10
CA LEU A 818 -10.40 5.14 10.49
C LEU A 818 -9.08 4.65 9.90
N PHE A 819 -8.74 3.38 10.13
CA PHE A 819 -7.54 2.73 9.62
C PHE A 819 -7.90 1.42 8.90
N ASP A 820 -7.05 1.02 7.95
CA ASP A 820 -7.13 -0.33 7.36
C ASP A 820 -6.84 -1.38 8.45
N GLU A 821 -7.41 -2.59 8.32
CA GLU A 821 -7.25 -3.69 9.27
C GLU A 821 -5.78 -4.03 9.56
N SER A 822 -4.87 -3.82 8.59
CA SER A 822 -3.43 -4.08 8.77
C SER A 822 -2.71 -3.08 9.68
N ASP A 823 -3.31 -1.92 9.95
CA ASP A 823 -2.64 -0.78 10.56
C ASP A 823 -2.99 -0.64 12.06
N LEU A 824 -3.30 -1.76 12.73
CA LEU A 824 -3.65 -1.80 14.16
C LEU A 824 -2.57 -1.19 15.06
N ASP A 825 -1.30 -1.55 14.85
CA ASP A 825 -0.19 -1.00 15.64
C ASP A 825 -0.07 0.51 15.46
N THR A 826 -0.32 1.00 14.25
CA THR A 826 -0.36 2.43 13.93
C THR A 826 -1.53 3.12 14.63
N ALA A 827 -2.72 2.52 14.61
CA ALA A 827 -3.91 3.02 15.30
C ALA A 827 -3.70 3.06 16.83
N LEU A 828 -3.08 2.03 17.41
CA LEU A 828 -2.72 1.98 18.83
C LEU A 828 -1.69 3.05 19.19
N ALA A 829 -0.62 3.19 18.40
CA ALA A 829 0.37 4.25 18.58
C ALA A 829 -0.26 5.64 18.46
N ARG A 830 -1.19 5.82 17.51
CA ARG A 830 -1.93 7.07 17.35
C ARG A 830 -2.82 7.35 18.55
N PHE A 831 -3.52 6.35 19.06
CA PHE A 831 -4.30 6.50 20.28
C PHE A 831 -3.42 6.84 21.49
N ASP A 832 -2.21 6.26 21.59
CA ASP A 832 -1.21 6.65 22.58
C ASP A 832 -0.74 8.10 22.42
N GLU A 833 -0.55 8.58 21.20
CA GLU A 833 -0.26 9.98 20.92
C GLU A 833 -1.42 10.89 21.34
N LEU A 834 -2.66 10.52 21.03
CA LEU A 834 -3.86 11.28 21.42
C LEU A 834 -4.02 11.29 22.95
N HIS A 835 -3.74 10.17 23.60
CA HIS A 835 -3.67 10.07 25.05
C HIS A 835 -2.60 11.00 25.62
N GLY A 836 -1.42 11.03 24.98
CA GLY A 836 -0.32 11.95 25.31
C GLY A 836 -0.55 13.41 24.92
N GLN A 837 -1.47 13.71 23.99
CA GLN A 837 -1.90 15.06 23.61
C GLN A 837 -2.90 15.66 24.61
N THR A 838 -3.41 14.85 25.55
CA THR A 838 -3.98 15.33 26.82
C THR A 838 -2.87 15.99 27.65
N ARG A 839 -2.46 17.20 27.24
CA ARG A 839 -1.38 18.06 27.76
C ARG A 839 -0.21 17.31 28.41
N LYS A 840 0.85 17.03 27.64
CA LYS A 840 2.16 16.73 28.22
C LYS A 840 2.54 17.86 29.18
N LEU A 841 2.80 17.49 30.43
CA LEU A 841 3.30 18.40 31.45
C LEU A 841 4.72 18.85 31.07
N GLU A 842 4.82 19.94 30.31
CA GLU A 842 6.08 20.41 29.74
C GLU A 842 6.37 21.88 30.07
N ASN A 843 7.59 22.15 30.54
CA ASN A 843 8.14 23.50 30.66
C ASN A 843 9.55 23.56 30.05
N ALA A 844 10.25 24.69 30.18
CA ALA A 844 11.56 24.82 29.56
C ALA A 844 12.61 23.87 30.19
N ALA A 845 12.48 23.57 31.48
CA ALA A 845 13.32 22.60 32.18
C ALA A 845 13.11 21.17 31.68
N SER A 846 11.87 20.68 31.61
CA SER A 846 11.61 19.31 31.13
C SER A 846 12.01 19.12 29.67
N ARG A 847 11.87 20.16 28.83
CA ARG A 847 12.39 20.13 27.45
C ARG A 847 13.92 20.08 27.39
N ALA A 848 14.61 20.77 28.31
CA ALA A 848 16.07 20.68 28.38
C ALA A 848 16.51 19.30 28.85
N GLU A 849 15.79 18.72 29.81
CA GLU A 849 16.00 17.37 30.34
C GLU A 849 15.80 16.30 29.26
N HIS A 850 14.70 16.33 28.49
CA HIS A 850 14.50 15.44 27.35
C HIS A 850 15.65 15.53 26.34
N ARG A 851 16.04 16.76 25.95
CA ARG A 851 17.17 16.96 25.02
C ARG A 851 18.47 16.38 25.59
N LEU A 852 18.70 16.45 26.90
CA LEU A 852 19.89 15.89 27.52
C LEU A 852 19.93 14.36 27.37
N PHE A 853 18.82 13.67 27.68
CA PHE A 853 18.73 12.21 27.57
C PHE A 853 18.78 11.74 26.11
N ASP A 854 18.08 12.42 25.20
CA ASP A 854 18.12 12.12 23.76
C ASP A 854 19.54 12.23 23.18
N ARG A 855 20.28 13.30 23.52
CA ARG A 855 21.66 13.47 23.02
C ARG A 855 22.64 12.51 23.68
N SER A 856 22.33 12.05 24.90
CA SER A 856 23.12 11.05 25.62
C SER A 856 23.02 9.67 24.97
N SER A 857 21.83 9.25 24.54
CA SER A 857 21.64 7.98 23.82
C SER A 857 22.35 7.96 22.47
N THR A 858 22.38 9.10 21.75
CA THR A 858 23.13 9.25 20.49
C THR A 858 24.62 9.56 20.67
N HIS A 859 25.13 9.58 21.91
CA HIS A 859 26.52 9.88 22.25
C HIS A 859 27.03 11.24 21.69
N ASP A 860 26.15 12.22 21.54
CA ASP A 860 26.48 13.56 21.03
C ASP A 860 26.97 14.47 22.17
N TRP A 861 28.21 14.21 22.61
CA TRP A 861 28.81 14.92 23.74
C TRP A 861 29.05 16.41 23.48
N ALA A 862 29.09 16.85 22.22
CA ALA A 862 29.22 18.26 21.90
C ALA A 862 27.90 19.00 22.17
N ALA A 863 26.77 18.42 21.74
CA ALA A 863 25.44 18.97 22.02
C ALA A 863 25.12 18.98 23.52
N ILE A 864 25.50 17.94 24.26
CA ILE A 864 25.30 17.87 25.72
C ILE A 864 26.03 19.02 26.43
N ALA A 865 27.26 19.36 26.00
CA ALA A 865 28.02 20.46 26.60
C ALA A 865 27.35 21.83 26.41
N GLU A 866 26.54 22.02 25.37
CA GLU A 866 25.76 23.24 25.14
C GLU A 866 24.47 23.29 25.99
N ILE A 867 23.92 22.12 26.36
CA ILE A 867 22.71 22.01 27.18
C ILE A 867 23.01 22.26 28.67
N LEU A 868 24.19 21.88 29.17
CA LEU A 868 24.57 22.08 30.57
C LEU A 868 25.10 23.49 30.83
N ALA A 869 24.80 24.10 31.98
CA ALA A 869 25.44 25.36 32.41
C ALA A 869 26.93 25.14 32.77
N PRO A 870 27.81 26.16 32.74
CA PRO A 870 29.22 26.00 33.09
C PRO A 870 29.43 25.50 34.54
N ASP A 871 28.58 25.98 35.44
CA ASP A 871 28.49 25.65 36.86
C ASP A 871 27.45 24.56 37.16
N SER A 872 27.05 23.79 36.14
CA SER A 872 26.08 22.70 36.29
C SER A 872 26.56 21.66 37.31
N PHE A 873 25.69 21.23 38.20
CA PHE A 873 25.99 20.19 39.18
C PHE A 873 24.94 19.07 39.22
N VAL A 874 25.35 17.91 39.71
CA VAL A 874 24.45 16.78 40.02
C VAL A 874 24.56 16.48 41.51
N ASP A 875 23.43 16.39 42.19
CA ASP A 875 23.34 16.01 43.60
C ASP A 875 22.46 14.76 43.74
N ASP A 876 23.10 13.59 43.83
CA ASP A 876 22.37 12.34 44.04
C ASP A 876 22.17 12.08 45.54
N ARG A 877 20.92 12.10 45.98
CA ARG A 877 20.52 11.90 47.38
C ARG A 877 19.90 10.53 47.64
N ARG A 878 19.96 9.61 46.67
CA ARG A 878 19.46 8.22 46.82
C ARG A 878 20.20 7.46 47.90
N ARG A 879 19.52 6.54 48.58
CA ARG A 879 20.06 5.80 49.73
C ARG A 879 20.98 4.65 49.33
N VAL A 880 20.69 3.97 48.21
CA VAL A 880 21.35 2.70 47.84
C VAL A 880 22.34 2.86 46.68
N VAL A 881 21.91 3.50 45.58
CA VAL A 881 22.75 3.73 44.40
C VAL A 881 23.02 5.23 44.29
N ASN A 882 23.95 5.72 45.09
CA ASN A 882 24.27 7.14 45.22
C ASN A 882 25.55 7.49 44.42
N VAL A 883 25.44 8.33 43.40
CA VAL A 883 26.61 8.80 42.62
C VAL A 883 27.33 10.01 43.22
N GLY A 884 26.82 10.54 44.33
CA GLY A 884 27.34 11.67 45.08
C GLY A 884 27.13 13.01 44.40
N PHE A 885 27.89 14.01 44.85
CA PHE A 885 27.88 15.36 44.31
C PHE A 885 28.88 15.51 43.16
N TRP A 886 28.44 16.04 42.03
CA TRP A 886 29.27 16.32 40.84
C TRP A 886 29.28 17.81 40.61
N ASP A 887 30.46 18.43 40.71
CA ASP A 887 30.61 19.89 40.68
C ASP A 887 31.19 20.36 39.34
N GLY A 888 30.41 21.13 38.59
CA GLY A 888 30.80 21.74 37.32
C GLY A 888 30.57 20.86 36.08
N ARG A 889 30.36 21.52 34.94
CA ARG A 889 30.04 20.90 33.64
C ARG A 889 30.99 19.77 33.27
N ASP A 890 32.29 19.98 33.40
CA ASP A 890 33.30 19.00 32.97
C ASP A 890 33.22 17.71 33.80
N ALA A 891 32.92 17.82 35.10
CA ALA A 891 32.76 16.66 35.98
C ALA A 891 31.48 15.88 35.64
N VAL A 892 30.38 16.59 35.36
CA VAL A 892 29.11 15.99 34.92
C VAL A 892 29.31 15.26 33.58
N MET A 893 29.92 15.91 32.60
CA MET A 893 30.22 15.33 31.28
C MET A 893 31.08 14.07 31.36
N ALA A 894 32.17 14.11 32.15
CA ALA A 894 33.07 12.98 32.29
C ALA A 894 32.38 11.76 32.91
N LYS A 895 31.53 11.97 33.92
CA LYS A 895 30.80 10.90 34.60
C LYS A 895 29.61 10.38 33.79
N MET A 896 28.91 11.24 33.05
CA MET A 896 27.88 10.81 32.09
C MET A 896 28.47 9.92 30.98
N ARG A 897 29.65 10.27 30.46
CA ARG A 897 30.38 9.42 29.49
C ARG A 897 30.70 8.03 30.03
N ALA A 898 31.10 7.94 31.29
CA ALA A 898 31.39 6.67 31.94
C ALA A 898 30.15 5.80 32.18
N LEU A 899 28.95 6.40 32.14
CA LEU A 899 27.66 5.74 32.38
C LEU A 899 26.83 5.57 31.09
N ALA A 900 27.39 5.92 29.92
CA ALA A 900 26.67 6.01 28.66
C ALA A 900 25.99 4.69 28.23
N GLU A 901 26.64 3.55 28.47
CA GLU A 901 26.08 2.22 28.15
C GLU A 901 24.81 1.92 28.97
N GLY A 902 24.70 2.43 30.21
CA GLY A 902 23.51 2.28 31.06
C GLY A 902 22.41 3.32 30.82
N LEU A 903 22.67 4.32 29.97
CA LEU A 903 21.74 5.38 29.60
C LEU A 903 21.11 5.16 28.22
N ALA A 904 21.43 4.06 27.53
CA ALA A 904 20.98 3.78 26.17
C ALA A 904 19.46 3.51 26.04
N GLN A 905 18.79 3.12 27.13
CA GLN A 905 17.35 2.88 27.18
C GLN A 905 16.76 3.49 28.47
N VAL A 906 16.57 4.81 28.46
CA VAL A 906 15.96 5.56 29.56
C VAL A 906 14.61 6.09 29.12
N SER A 907 13.56 5.83 29.91
CA SER A 907 12.28 6.52 29.78
C SER A 907 12.14 7.57 30.87
N LEU A 908 11.58 8.72 30.50
CA LEU A 908 11.36 9.86 31.39
C LEU A 908 9.88 10.25 31.36
N THR A 909 9.29 10.37 32.54
CA THR A 909 7.89 10.80 32.71
C THR A 909 7.86 12.01 33.65
N VAL A 910 7.51 13.18 33.14
CA VAL A 910 7.39 14.39 33.96
C VAL A 910 6.19 14.26 34.91
N ILE A 911 6.45 14.41 36.22
CA ILE A 911 5.45 14.31 37.29
C ILE A 911 4.93 15.70 37.68
N ALA A 912 5.82 16.68 37.78
CA ALA A 912 5.47 18.03 38.22
C ALA A 912 6.34 19.10 37.56
N THR A 913 5.79 20.31 37.39
CA THR A 913 6.53 21.50 36.97
C THR A 913 6.30 22.66 37.93
N ARG A 914 7.31 23.52 38.07
CA ARG A 914 7.20 24.80 38.76
C ARG A 914 7.70 25.91 37.84
N GLY A 915 6.75 26.72 37.37
CA GLY A 915 7.02 27.78 36.41
C GLY A 915 7.81 27.28 35.19
N LYS A 916 8.77 28.06 34.70
CA LYS A 916 9.54 27.71 33.48
C LYS A 916 10.80 26.91 33.77
N ARG A 917 11.39 27.08 34.95
CA ARG A 917 12.77 26.66 35.24
C ARG A 917 12.96 25.36 36.01
N LEU A 918 11.90 24.71 36.48
CA LEU A 918 11.99 23.49 37.30
C LEU A 918 11.03 22.40 36.84
N SER A 919 11.55 21.19 36.63
CA SER A 919 10.76 19.98 36.39
C SER A 919 11.14 18.89 37.39
N LEU A 920 10.15 18.10 37.80
CA LEU A 920 10.33 16.83 38.52
C LEU A 920 9.85 15.72 37.60
N ALA A 921 10.70 14.73 37.36
CA ALA A 921 10.42 13.60 36.51
C ALA A 921 10.78 12.27 37.15
N ARG A 922 10.07 11.22 36.77
CA ARG A 922 10.45 9.83 37.03
C ARG A 922 11.32 9.35 35.88
N VAL A 923 12.48 8.79 36.21
CA VAL A 923 13.46 8.28 35.26
C VAL A 923 13.59 6.77 35.47
N ARG A 924 13.39 5.99 34.41
CA ARG A 924 13.50 4.52 34.41
C ARG A 924 14.54 4.09 33.40
N SER A 925 15.49 3.23 33.79
CA SER A 925 16.45 2.62 32.86
C SER A 925 16.28 1.11 32.77
N PHE A 926 16.50 0.57 31.57
CA PHE A 926 16.46 -0.87 31.28
C PHE A 926 17.87 -1.45 31.16
N ASN A 927 18.06 -2.70 31.61
CA ASN A 927 19.31 -3.43 31.44
C ASN A 927 19.24 -4.29 30.18
N PRO A 928 20.11 -4.09 29.17
CA PRO A 928 20.08 -4.86 27.92
C PRO A 928 20.21 -6.38 28.11
N ASP A 929 20.83 -6.85 29.20
CA ASP A 929 21.16 -8.27 29.40
C ASP A 929 20.09 -9.09 30.16
N SER A 930 18.94 -8.50 30.52
CA SER A 930 17.95 -9.17 31.38
C SER A 930 16.76 -9.73 30.60
N ARG A 931 16.76 -11.04 30.28
CA ARG A 931 15.59 -11.78 29.74
C ARG A 931 14.44 -11.99 30.75
N ARG A 932 14.29 -11.11 31.75
CA ARG A 932 13.18 -11.05 32.72
C ARG A 932 12.86 -9.58 32.97
N GLU A 933 11.58 -9.24 33.01
CA GLU A 933 11.02 -7.91 33.29
C GLU A 933 11.43 -7.35 34.67
N GLY A 934 12.69 -6.97 34.82
CA GLY A 934 13.20 -6.26 36.00
C GLY A 934 13.84 -4.95 35.56
N PHE A 935 13.25 -3.81 35.94
CA PHE A 935 13.86 -2.50 35.75
C PHE A 935 15.27 -2.45 36.36
N ALA A 936 16.22 -1.80 35.67
CA ALA A 936 17.60 -1.72 36.13
C ALA A 936 17.79 -0.64 37.20
N VAL A 937 17.13 0.51 37.02
CA VAL A 937 17.10 1.63 37.99
C VAL A 937 15.80 2.43 37.79
N GLU A 938 15.08 2.73 38.87
CA GLU A 938 13.97 3.69 38.90
C GLU A 938 14.29 4.78 39.93
N LEU A 939 14.19 6.05 39.53
CA LEU A 939 14.50 7.19 40.39
C LEU A 939 13.61 8.41 40.08
N LEU A 940 13.60 9.38 41.01
CA LEU A 940 13.02 10.71 40.78
C LEU A 940 14.14 11.72 40.55
N GLY A 941 14.00 12.56 39.53
CA GLY A 941 14.97 13.60 39.17
C GLY A 941 14.33 14.97 39.09
N ILE A 942 14.96 15.96 39.71
CA ILE A 942 14.61 17.37 39.54
C ILE A 942 15.63 17.99 38.60
N ALA A 943 15.18 18.60 37.50
CA ALA A 943 16.02 19.40 36.63
C ALA A 943 15.73 20.89 36.83
N GLU A 944 16.79 21.68 37.06
CA GLU A 944 16.74 23.14 37.09
C GLU A 944 17.54 23.72 35.93
N ILE A 945 16.96 24.70 35.24
CA ILE A 945 17.67 25.49 34.22
C ILE A 945 18.01 26.91 34.71
N ASP A 946 19.09 27.48 34.20
CA ASP A 946 19.45 28.89 34.37
C ASP A 946 18.61 29.83 33.49
N THR A 947 18.92 31.12 33.50
CA THR A 947 18.22 32.14 32.69
C THR A 947 18.47 32.01 31.19
N ASP A 948 19.56 31.32 30.79
CA ASP A 948 19.92 31.08 29.39
C ASP A 948 19.29 29.78 28.86
N GLY A 949 18.52 29.07 29.68
CA GLY A 949 17.84 27.83 29.33
C GLY A 949 18.73 26.59 29.38
N ARG A 950 19.90 26.68 30.02
CA ARG A 950 20.84 25.57 30.23
C ARG A 950 20.64 24.92 31.58
N ILE A 951 20.86 23.62 31.69
CA ILE A 951 20.66 22.87 32.93
C ILE A 951 21.72 23.26 33.96
N ALA A 952 21.30 23.90 35.04
CA ALA A 952 22.12 24.33 36.16
C ALA A 952 22.22 23.25 37.26
N ALA A 953 21.18 22.42 37.45
CA ALA A 953 21.23 21.38 38.47
C ALA A 953 20.38 20.16 38.09
N HIS A 954 20.88 18.97 38.46
CA HIS A 954 20.04 17.79 38.68
C HIS A 954 20.10 17.34 40.13
N VAL A 955 18.95 17.01 40.73
CA VAL A 955 18.88 16.39 42.06
C VAL A 955 18.13 15.08 41.97
N PHE A 956 18.71 13.99 42.46
CA PHE A 956 18.09 12.66 42.36
C PHE A 956 17.65 12.12 43.72
N PHE A 957 16.47 11.50 43.75
CA PHE A 957 15.83 10.88 44.91
C PHE A 957 15.43 9.44 44.60
N ASP A 958 15.22 8.63 45.64
CA ASP A 958 14.68 7.28 45.47
C ASP A 958 13.22 7.36 44.98
N ALA A 959 12.76 6.35 44.24
CA ALA A 959 11.42 6.35 43.63
C ALA A 959 10.26 6.42 44.64
N ASP A 960 10.51 5.99 45.88
CA ASP A 960 9.58 6.00 47.01
C ASP A 960 9.66 7.30 47.85
N ASP A 961 10.66 8.15 47.67
CA ASP A 961 10.87 9.40 48.42
C ASP A 961 10.25 10.63 47.70
N ILE A 962 9.00 10.47 47.26
CA ILE A 962 8.30 11.46 46.42
C ILE A 962 8.03 12.78 47.16
N ASP A 963 7.74 12.71 48.47
CA ASP A 963 7.50 13.89 49.29
C ASP A 963 8.75 14.76 49.41
N ALA A 964 9.93 14.17 49.61
CA ALA A 964 11.19 14.90 49.66
C ALA A 964 11.53 15.55 48.31
N ALA A 965 11.20 14.89 47.19
CA ALA A 965 11.36 15.46 45.86
C ALA A 965 10.44 16.67 45.64
N PHE A 966 9.19 16.62 46.12
CA PHE A 966 8.29 17.79 46.08
C PHE A 966 8.74 18.92 47.00
N GLU A 967 9.26 18.62 48.20
CA GLU A 967 9.81 19.64 49.12
C GLU A 967 11.01 20.37 48.51
N GLU A 968 11.95 19.64 47.88
CA GLU A 968 13.10 20.25 47.17
C GLU A 968 12.63 21.08 45.97
N LEU A 969 11.66 20.56 45.19
CA LEU A 969 11.09 21.26 44.04
C LEU A 969 10.44 22.60 44.46
N ASP A 970 9.65 22.58 45.52
CA ASP A 970 8.98 23.77 46.08
C ASP A 970 9.99 24.75 46.70
N ALA A 971 11.03 24.27 47.38
CA ALA A 971 12.09 25.10 47.96
C ALA A 971 12.89 25.83 46.88
N ARG A 972 13.24 25.15 45.78
CA ARG A 972 13.93 25.77 44.63
C ARG A 972 13.04 26.77 43.92
N TYR A 973 11.75 26.46 43.75
CA TYR A 973 10.82 27.40 43.15
C TYR A 973 10.69 28.68 43.98
N LEU A 974 10.58 28.55 45.31
CA LEU A 974 10.54 29.65 46.26
C LEU A 974 11.82 30.51 46.24
N ALA A 975 12.99 29.87 46.13
CA ALA A 975 14.28 30.57 46.04
C ALA A 975 14.50 31.24 44.66
N GLY A 976 13.85 30.72 43.62
CA GLY A 976 13.97 31.17 42.24
C GLY A 976 12.78 31.99 41.76
N GLU A 977 12.01 31.45 40.82
CA GLU A 977 10.94 32.18 40.11
C GLU A 977 9.82 32.70 41.00
N ALA A 978 9.49 31.99 42.09
CA ALA A 978 8.47 32.43 43.04
C ALA A 978 8.97 33.43 44.07
N ALA A 979 10.26 33.80 44.09
CA ALA A 979 10.83 34.66 45.13
C ALA A 979 10.11 36.01 45.26
N ALA A 980 9.65 36.59 44.14
CA ALA A 980 8.88 37.84 44.14
C ALA A 980 7.50 37.71 44.79
N TYR A 981 6.93 36.51 44.80
CA TYR A 981 5.60 36.18 45.32
C TYR A 981 5.67 35.11 46.41
N ALA A 982 6.80 35.08 47.14
CA ALA A 982 7.14 34.05 48.11
C ALA A 982 6.07 33.87 49.19
N HIS A 983 5.43 34.98 49.58
CA HIS A 983 4.34 35.00 50.54
C HIS A 983 3.12 34.20 50.04
N THR A 984 2.62 34.52 48.85
CA THR A 984 1.45 33.89 48.23
C THR A 984 1.70 32.41 47.96
N TRP A 985 2.87 32.07 47.39
CA TRP A 985 3.26 30.68 47.18
C TRP A 985 3.32 29.89 48.50
N SER A 986 3.87 30.48 49.57
CA SER A 986 3.94 29.84 50.88
C SER A 986 2.56 29.59 51.49
N VAL A 987 1.57 30.44 51.22
CA VAL A 987 0.18 30.23 51.66
C VAL A 987 -0.46 29.07 50.88
N THR A 988 -0.32 29.04 49.55
CA THR A 988 -0.87 27.96 48.70
C THR A 988 -0.23 26.60 48.99
N SER A 989 1.10 26.50 49.03
CA SER A 989 1.79 25.23 49.34
C SER A 989 1.44 24.73 50.75
N ARG A 990 1.33 25.64 51.75
CA ARG A 990 0.89 25.27 53.11
C ARG A 990 -0.56 24.78 53.14
N ALA A 991 -1.45 25.32 52.30
CA ALA A 991 -2.82 24.84 52.20
C ALA A 991 -2.86 23.39 51.68
N ASN A 992 -2.09 23.08 50.63
CA ASN A 992 -1.98 21.70 50.11
C ASN A 992 -1.37 20.74 51.15
N ALA A 993 -0.30 21.16 51.85
CA ALA A 993 0.31 20.35 52.90
C ALA A 993 -0.64 20.11 54.09
N LYS A 994 -1.49 21.10 54.43
CA LYS A 994 -2.54 20.94 55.44
C LYS A 994 -3.61 19.94 54.98
N PHE A 995 -4.05 20.04 53.74
CA PHE A 995 -4.99 19.09 53.15
C PHE A 995 -4.48 17.64 53.26
N ASN A 996 -3.22 17.38 52.91
CA ASN A 996 -2.62 16.04 53.04
C ASN A 996 -2.52 15.56 54.48
N ARG A 997 -2.39 16.46 55.47
CA ARG A 997 -2.45 16.13 56.90
C ARG A 997 -3.87 16.02 57.46
N HIS A 998 -4.89 16.09 56.61
CA HIS A 998 -6.30 16.11 57.01
C HIS A 998 -6.63 17.30 57.95
N GLU A 999 -5.95 18.43 57.74
CA GLU A 999 -6.16 19.69 58.43
C GLU A 999 -6.77 20.71 57.46
N LEU A 1000 -7.81 21.43 57.89
CA LEU A 1000 -8.38 22.48 57.04
C LEU A 1000 -7.40 23.64 56.84
N PRO A 1001 -7.28 24.18 55.60
CA PRO A 1001 -6.50 25.38 55.35
C PRO A 1001 -7.10 26.58 56.08
N ALA A 1002 -6.26 27.57 56.40
CA ALA A 1002 -6.74 28.75 57.10
C ALA A 1002 -7.42 29.68 56.08
N THR A 1003 -8.69 30.00 56.30
CA THR A 1003 -9.53 30.84 55.43
C THR A 1003 -9.89 32.17 56.09
N THR A 1004 -10.30 33.15 55.29
CA THR A 1004 -10.96 34.37 55.78
C THR A 1004 -12.30 34.03 56.46
N PRO A 1005 -12.90 34.94 57.26
CA PRO A 1005 -14.19 34.67 57.91
C PRO A 1005 -15.33 34.31 56.94
N ASP A 1006 -15.30 34.87 55.73
CA ASP A 1006 -16.26 34.60 54.65
C ASP A 1006 -15.49 34.19 53.36
N PRO A 1007 -15.00 32.94 53.26
CA PRO A 1007 -14.26 32.50 52.07
C PRO A 1007 -15.21 32.17 50.93
N VAL A 1008 -14.83 32.51 49.70
CA VAL A 1008 -15.62 32.12 48.51
C VAL A 1008 -15.11 30.78 47.99
N TYR A 1009 -15.97 29.77 47.97
CA TYR A 1009 -15.69 28.50 47.31
C TYR A 1009 -16.69 28.26 46.18
N ILE A 1010 -16.16 27.96 44.99
CA ILE A 1010 -16.97 27.65 43.81
C ILE A 1010 -16.37 26.43 43.13
N ASP A 1011 -17.18 25.40 42.95
CA ASP A 1011 -16.81 24.23 42.15
C ASP A 1011 -17.49 24.36 40.79
N HIS A 1012 -16.71 24.52 39.72
CA HIS A 1012 -17.18 24.66 38.34
C HIS A 1012 -17.31 23.32 37.62
N ARG A 1013 -17.00 22.20 38.28
CA ARG A 1013 -17.06 20.87 37.66
C ARG A 1013 -18.49 20.49 37.27
N SER A 1014 -18.64 19.91 36.08
CA SER A 1014 -19.93 19.61 35.44
C SER A 1014 -20.83 18.67 36.25
N LEU A 1015 -20.26 17.84 37.13
CA LEU A 1015 -20.99 16.90 37.98
C LEU A 1015 -21.44 17.50 39.33
N VAL A 1016 -20.83 18.61 39.76
CA VAL A 1016 -20.98 19.16 41.13
C VAL A 1016 -20.97 20.69 41.12
N SER A 1017 -21.56 21.34 40.11
CA SER A 1017 -21.60 22.81 40.09
C SER A 1017 -22.41 23.34 41.29
N ILE A 1018 -21.69 23.73 42.34
CA ILE A 1018 -22.27 24.22 43.58
C ILE A 1018 -21.60 25.54 43.95
N GLU A 1019 -22.40 26.59 43.94
CA GLU A 1019 -22.02 27.90 44.41
C GLU A 1019 -22.43 28.05 45.89
N GLY A 1020 -21.50 28.43 46.77
CA GLY A 1020 -21.80 28.78 48.15
C GLY A 1020 -21.79 27.63 49.18
N VAL A 1021 -21.25 26.46 48.85
CA VAL A 1021 -20.86 25.46 49.86
C VAL A 1021 -19.55 25.91 50.52
N ASP A 1022 -19.45 25.81 51.84
CA ASP A 1022 -18.22 26.12 52.55
C ASP A 1022 -17.12 25.11 52.20
N LEU A 1023 -15.89 25.60 51.94
CA LEU A 1023 -14.72 24.80 51.58
C LEU A 1023 -14.50 23.64 52.57
N ALA A 1024 -14.73 23.89 53.87
CA ALA A 1024 -14.60 22.88 54.91
C ALA A 1024 -15.59 21.72 54.74
N THR A 1025 -16.80 22.00 54.25
CA THR A 1025 -17.82 20.97 54.01
C THR A 1025 -17.47 20.12 52.79
N SER A 1026 -16.98 20.74 51.71
CA SER A 1026 -16.54 20.02 50.50
C SER A 1026 -15.34 19.11 50.78
N VAL A 1027 -14.32 19.64 51.46
CA VAL A 1027 -13.12 18.87 51.84
C VAL A 1027 -13.47 17.77 52.86
N GLY A 1028 -14.34 18.05 53.84
CA GLY A 1028 -14.79 17.06 54.81
C GLY A 1028 -15.56 15.90 54.17
N ALA A 1029 -16.47 16.20 53.24
CA ALA A 1029 -17.21 15.17 52.50
C ALA A 1029 -16.27 14.28 51.68
N LEU A 1030 -15.21 14.86 51.10
CA LEU A 1030 -14.22 14.10 50.36
C LEU A 1030 -13.46 13.13 51.29
N TRP A 1031 -12.97 13.60 52.44
CA TRP A 1031 -12.27 12.74 53.41
C TRP A 1031 -13.18 11.66 54.01
N ASP A 1032 -14.47 11.95 54.20
CA ASP A 1032 -15.43 10.96 54.71
C ASP A 1032 -15.66 9.80 53.72
N LEU A 1033 -15.50 10.04 52.41
CA LEU A 1033 -15.72 9.03 51.36
C LEU A 1033 -14.48 8.19 51.04
N THR A 1034 -13.31 8.55 51.58
CA THR A 1034 -12.02 7.98 51.22
C THR A 1034 -11.29 7.38 52.42
N SER A 1035 -10.67 6.23 52.26
CA SER A 1035 -9.76 5.65 53.26
C SER A 1035 -8.35 6.24 53.19
N ASP A 1036 -7.94 6.71 52.01
CA ASP A 1036 -6.67 7.43 51.81
C ASP A 1036 -6.90 8.55 50.79
N THR A 1037 -6.29 9.71 51.03
CA THR A 1037 -6.36 10.86 50.12
C THR A 1037 -5.11 11.70 50.23
N SER A 1038 -4.52 12.02 49.10
CA SER A 1038 -3.39 12.93 48.97
C SER A 1038 -3.54 13.81 47.73
N ALA A 1039 -3.07 15.05 47.82
CA ALA A 1039 -3.00 15.97 46.71
C ALA A 1039 -1.58 16.50 46.53
N TYR A 1040 -1.15 16.66 45.29
CA TYR A 1040 0.08 17.39 44.97
C TYR A 1040 -0.16 18.39 43.85
N ILE A 1041 0.61 19.48 43.89
CA ILE A 1041 0.59 20.48 42.82
C ILE A 1041 1.40 19.91 41.65
N GLU A 1042 0.71 19.60 40.57
CA GLU A 1042 1.29 19.08 39.32
C GLU A 1042 1.92 20.23 38.52
N ALA A 1043 1.23 21.36 38.39
CA ALA A 1043 1.72 22.51 37.63
C ALA A 1043 1.35 23.84 38.29
N VAL A 1044 2.28 24.80 38.25
CA VAL A 1044 2.01 26.21 38.58
C VAL A 1044 1.97 27.00 37.27
N HIS A 1045 0.78 27.44 36.88
CA HIS A 1045 0.55 28.14 35.60
C HIS A 1045 0.69 29.65 35.74
N GLN A 1046 0.20 30.20 36.86
CA GLN A 1046 0.28 31.62 37.16
C GLN A 1046 0.42 31.83 38.67
N LEU A 1047 1.32 32.74 39.06
CA LEU A 1047 1.56 33.16 40.45
C LEU A 1047 1.73 34.68 40.46
N THR A 1048 0.93 35.35 41.30
CA THR A 1048 0.95 36.81 41.50
C THR A 1048 1.01 37.12 43.00
N GLU A 1049 1.02 38.40 43.36
CA GLU A 1049 0.90 38.82 44.76
C GLU A 1049 -0.47 38.42 45.35
N ASP A 1050 -1.53 38.42 44.54
CA ASP A 1050 -2.90 38.19 44.99
C ASP A 1050 -3.34 36.73 44.98
N GLY A 1051 -2.67 35.85 44.21
CA GLY A 1051 -3.11 34.45 44.12
C GLY A 1051 -2.32 33.56 43.16
N THR A 1052 -2.84 32.36 42.95
CA THR A 1052 -2.24 31.30 42.11
C THR A 1052 -3.27 30.58 41.26
N VAL A 1053 -2.87 30.20 40.04
CA VAL A 1053 -3.55 29.18 39.22
C VAL A 1053 -2.66 27.95 39.13
N THR A 1054 -3.15 26.82 39.66
CA THR A 1054 -2.39 25.57 39.75
C THR A 1054 -3.22 24.39 39.28
N THR A 1055 -2.62 23.44 38.55
CA THR A 1055 -3.21 22.11 38.39
C THR A 1055 -2.73 21.23 39.54
N GLN A 1056 -3.66 20.57 40.22
CA GLN A 1056 -3.39 19.65 41.31
C GLN A 1056 -3.94 18.27 40.96
N VAL A 1057 -3.17 17.26 41.30
CA VAL A 1057 -3.58 15.86 41.17
C VAL A 1057 -4.02 15.40 42.55
N LEU A 1058 -5.27 14.98 42.64
CA LEU A 1058 -5.87 14.38 43.82
C LEU A 1058 -5.91 12.86 43.64
N LYS A 1059 -5.19 12.14 44.49
CA LYS A 1059 -5.22 10.69 44.59
C LYS A 1059 -6.10 10.29 45.75
N MET A 1060 -7.03 9.39 45.51
CA MET A 1060 -8.00 8.96 46.51
C MET A 1060 -8.25 7.47 46.40
N THR A 1061 -8.26 6.79 47.55
CA THR A 1061 -8.77 5.43 47.68
C THR A 1061 -10.10 5.54 48.43
N SER A 1062 -11.19 5.13 47.80
CA SER A 1062 -12.51 5.07 48.46
C SER A 1062 -12.50 4.10 49.63
N GLN A 1063 -13.46 4.23 50.55
CA GLN A 1063 -13.60 3.26 51.65
C GLN A 1063 -13.83 1.81 51.20
N ASP A 1064 -14.35 1.61 49.98
CA ASP A 1064 -14.61 0.30 49.40
C ASP A 1064 -13.40 -0.26 48.60
N GLY A 1065 -12.26 0.44 48.62
CA GLY A 1065 -11.00 -0.01 48.01
C GLY A 1065 -10.81 0.36 46.54
N PHE A 1066 -11.66 1.21 45.96
CA PHE A 1066 -11.47 1.78 44.62
C PHE A 1066 -10.47 2.94 44.63
N ASP A 1067 -9.42 2.87 43.81
CA ASP A 1067 -8.43 3.93 43.60
C ASP A 1067 -8.83 4.85 42.45
N ALA A 1068 -8.74 6.16 42.66
CA ALA A 1068 -9.01 7.19 41.67
C ALA A 1068 -7.93 8.28 41.67
N GLU A 1069 -7.61 8.81 40.49
CA GLU A 1069 -6.74 9.97 40.30
C GLU A 1069 -7.50 11.05 39.52
N LEU A 1070 -7.66 12.23 40.12
CA LEU A 1070 -8.39 13.37 39.55
C LEU A 1070 -7.44 14.54 39.33
N ARG A 1071 -7.40 15.09 38.11
CA ARG A 1071 -6.68 16.33 37.80
C ARG A 1071 -7.63 17.52 37.82
N LEU A 1072 -7.35 18.47 38.68
CA LEU A 1072 -8.21 19.62 38.95
C LEU A 1072 -7.42 20.91 38.82
N THR A 1073 -7.99 21.92 38.18
CA THR A 1073 -7.39 23.25 38.11
C THR A 1073 -7.96 24.13 39.22
N TYR A 1074 -7.09 24.66 40.07
CA TYR A 1074 -7.42 25.50 41.21
C TYR A 1074 -7.04 26.96 40.94
N VAL A 1075 -8.01 27.85 41.12
CA VAL A 1075 -7.80 29.30 41.21
C VAL A 1075 -7.90 29.69 42.69
N ILE A 1076 -6.78 30.13 43.26
CA ILE A 1076 -6.68 30.45 44.69
C ILE A 1076 -6.32 31.93 44.83
N VAL A 1077 -7.10 32.68 45.61
CA VAL A 1077 -6.82 34.08 45.96
C VAL A 1077 -6.53 34.18 47.45
N VAL A 1078 -5.45 34.86 47.79
CA VAL A 1078 -4.92 34.97 49.15
C VAL A 1078 -5.16 36.38 49.69
N GLU A 1079 -5.63 36.47 50.94
CA GLU A 1079 -5.70 37.74 51.69
C GLU A 1079 -4.90 37.60 52.99
N GLY A 1080 -3.75 38.29 53.06
CA GLY A 1080 -2.81 38.12 54.17
C GLY A 1080 -2.31 36.67 54.26
N ASN A 1081 -2.51 35.99 55.39
CA ASN A 1081 -2.08 34.60 55.59
C ASN A 1081 -3.21 33.58 55.35
N LEU A 1082 -4.32 34.00 54.75
CA LEU A 1082 -5.56 33.24 54.66
C LEU A 1082 -6.00 33.07 53.21
N LEU A 1083 -6.64 31.95 52.89
CA LEU A 1083 -7.34 31.76 51.62
C LEU A 1083 -8.65 32.55 51.65
N SER A 1084 -8.80 33.50 50.73
CA SER A 1084 -10.02 34.29 50.60
C SER A 1084 -10.98 33.69 49.57
N ARG A 1085 -10.43 33.01 48.56
CA ARG A 1085 -11.20 32.39 47.49
C ARG A 1085 -10.51 31.15 46.94
N VAL A 1086 -11.27 30.10 46.71
CA VAL A 1086 -10.81 28.86 46.08
C VAL A 1086 -11.87 28.45 45.06
N GLU A 1087 -11.50 28.43 43.79
CA GLU A 1087 -12.36 27.91 42.73
C GLU A 1087 -11.72 26.68 42.09
N VAL A 1088 -12.55 25.67 41.82
CA VAL A 1088 -12.13 24.39 41.26
C VAL A 1088 -12.73 24.24 39.87
N PHE A 1089 -11.90 23.89 38.90
CA PHE A 1089 -12.28 23.65 37.52
C PHE A 1089 -11.83 22.24 37.12
N GLU A 1090 -12.44 21.68 36.07
CA GLU A 1090 -11.94 20.46 35.44
C GLU A 1090 -10.52 20.66 34.91
N GLY A 1091 -9.74 19.58 34.82
CA GLY A 1091 -8.36 19.63 34.31
C GLY A 1091 -8.26 20.19 32.87
N SER A 1092 -9.31 20.04 32.06
CA SER A 1092 -9.42 20.59 30.71
C SER A 1092 -9.51 22.12 30.66
N ASP A 1093 -10.04 22.76 31.69
CA ASP A 1093 -10.53 24.14 31.64
C ASP A 1093 -9.49 25.18 32.05
N LEU A 1094 -8.19 24.86 31.94
CA LEU A 1094 -7.11 25.74 32.37
C LEU A 1094 -7.18 27.16 31.76
N GLU A 1095 -7.49 27.28 30.47
CA GLU A 1095 -7.56 28.59 29.81
C GLU A 1095 -8.71 29.44 30.37
N VAL A 1096 -9.83 28.80 30.70
CA VAL A 1096 -10.97 29.44 31.35
C VAL A 1096 -10.58 29.90 32.75
N ALA A 1097 -9.92 29.02 33.51
CA ALA A 1097 -9.43 29.32 34.85
C ALA A 1097 -8.41 30.48 34.86
N LEU A 1098 -7.50 30.54 33.89
CA LEU A 1098 -6.53 31.63 33.73
C LEU A 1098 -7.23 32.96 33.38
N ALA A 1099 -8.11 32.96 32.38
CA ALA A 1099 -8.87 34.16 32.01
C ALA A 1099 -9.77 34.67 33.15
N HIS A 1100 -10.33 33.75 33.94
CA HIS A 1100 -11.13 34.07 35.10
C HIS A 1100 -10.29 34.60 36.27
N PHE A 1101 -9.10 34.02 36.51
CA PHE A 1101 -8.17 34.51 37.52
C PHE A 1101 -7.81 35.98 37.31
N ASP A 1102 -7.55 36.39 36.07
CA ASP A 1102 -7.29 37.80 35.73
C ASP A 1102 -8.50 38.70 36.06
N GLN A 1103 -9.73 38.22 35.90
CA GLN A 1103 -10.95 38.97 36.26
C GLN A 1103 -11.13 39.11 37.77
N VAL A 1104 -10.85 38.03 38.51
CA VAL A 1104 -11.06 37.98 39.97
C VAL A 1104 -9.96 38.73 40.73
N THR A 1105 -8.75 38.82 40.16
CA THR A 1105 -7.61 39.56 40.73
C THR A 1105 -7.51 41.00 40.25
N CYS A 1106 -8.11 41.38 39.11
CA CYS A 1106 -8.25 42.79 38.69
C CYS A 1106 -9.21 43.56 39.61
N ARG A 1107 -8.71 44.01 40.77
CA ARG A 1107 -9.29 45.15 41.49
C ARG A 1107 -8.85 46.45 40.79
N ASP A 1108 -9.85 47.28 40.46
CA ASP A 1108 -9.76 48.65 39.94
C ASP A 1108 -9.66 48.88 38.42
N GLN A 1109 -10.78 48.72 37.71
CA GLN A 1109 -11.23 49.76 36.77
C GLN A 1109 -12.75 50.01 36.94
N PRO A 1110 -13.20 51.25 37.18
CA PRO A 1110 -14.62 51.55 37.28
C PRO A 1110 -15.30 51.35 35.91
N LYS A 1111 -16.47 50.71 35.97
CA LYS A 1111 -17.37 50.37 34.84
C LYS A 1111 -17.53 51.44 33.77
#